data_AF-A0A9X1MXF4-F1
#
_entry.id   AF-A0A9X1MXF4-F1
#
_cell.length_a   1.000
_cell.length_b   1.000
_cell.length_c   1.000
_cell.angle_alpha   90.00
_cell.angle_beta   90.00
_cell.angle_gamma   90.00
#
_symmetry.space_group_name_H-M   'P 1'
#
loop_
_entity.id
_entity.type
_entity.pdbx_description
1 polymer ?
#
loop_
_entity_poly.entity_id
_entity_poly.type
_entity_poly.pdbx_seq_one_letter_code
_entity_poly.pdbx_strand_id
1 'polypeptide(L)'
;MSNLIRLTAIASLFLAGLSYAKETTITRVDQLPVLTQEGQHATVSERVTARFTRSHYRQFDLDDAFSEKIFNRYLNVLDFSHNVLLASDIAKFADRKTRLDDELKSGELNTAYDLYNYAQKRRFERLTYALTLLDKPMTFDGDDSIEVDRSKAPWPTSVEELDKLWYEKVKYDELNLKLAGKEWPEIKDILTKRYQSAIKRLSQAKSEDVFQSFINAFAREIDPHTSYLSPRNTEQFNTEMSLSLEGIGAVLQMEDDYTQINSLVAGGPAAKSKSIAVGDKIVGVGQQDKPMVDVIGWRLDDVVALIKGPKGSKVRLEILPAAKGAKSKTVVLTRERIRLEDRAVKMTLKTVGKKKVGVLDIPGFYVGLTEDVKTQLQKLIKQNVDSIIIDLRTNGGGALTEAVSLSGLFIPSGPVVQVRDNNGKIREDSDTDGIVYYKGPLVVLVDRFSASASEIFAAAMQDYGRALIVGEPTFGKGTVQQHRALNRIYDQMLRPDWPELGSVQYTIQKFYRINGGSTQRKGVTPDIIMPTGIDPVETGESFEDNALPWDSVDKATYTLLGDESRYIPTLKKDYEERIAKDPEFQFIMQDIARYKANKDKRATISLNYAKREKESSEDDAIRLKRINDRLEREGKSKLKSLEELPKDYKEADPYLDETVLIAVDLADLEKNDAAQAVAVEPVKKD
;
A
#
# COMPACT_ATOMS: atom_id res chain seq x y z
N MET A 1 -53.29 51.51 -19.85
CA MET A 1 -53.75 51.14 -21.21
C MET A 1 -52.54 50.56 -21.92
N SER A 2 -52.42 49.24 -22.01
CA SER A 2 -52.95 48.42 -23.13
C SER A 2 -52.25 48.78 -24.45
N ASN A 3 -51.76 47.89 -25.30
CA ASN A 3 -51.44 46.46 -25.34
C ASN A 3 -51.27 46.22 -26.85
N LEU A 4 -50.27 45.42 -27.27
CA LEU A 4 -50.24 44.71 -28.57
C LEU A 4 -50.05 45.63 -29.83
N ILE A 5 -49.26 45.35 -30.88
CA ILE A 5 -48.65 44.12 -31.38
C ILE A 5 -47.77 44.41 -32.63
N ARG A 6 -46.64 43.70 -32.74
CA ARG A 6 -45.91 43.14 -33.92
C ARG A 6 -45.54 44.09 -35.10
N LEU A 7 -44.37 44.01 -35.73
CA LEU A 7 -43.60 42.86 -36.23
C LEU A 7 -42.13 43.31 -36.47
N THR A 8 -41.21 42.35 -36.61
CA THR A 8 -39.81 42.43 -37.08
C THR A 8 -38.72 42.76 -36.05
N ALA A 9 -38.10 41.71 -35.51
CA ALA A 9 -36.64 41.54 -35.30
C ALA A 9 -36.38 40.42 -34.28
N ILE A 10 -36.70 39.17 -34.64
CA ILE A 10 -36.21 37.98 -33.93
C ILE A 10 -35.63 37.05 -35.00
N ALA A 11 -34.34 37.21 -35.29
CA ALA A 11 -33.52 36.26 -36.04
C ALA A 11 -32.02 36.65 -35.96
N SER A 12 -31.44 36.75 -34.77
CA SER A 12 -29.97 36.85 -34.62
C SER A 12 -29.53 36.90 -33.16
N LEU A 13 -29.73 35.81 -32.39
CA LEU A 13 -28.98 35.56 -31.13
C LEU A 13 -29.30 34.15 -30.59
N PHE A 14 -29.10 33.12 -31.40
CA PHE A 14 -29.03 31.72 -30.96
C PHE A 14 -27.98 30.99 -31.78
N LEU A 15 -26.72 31.22 -31.44
CA LEU A 15 -25.58 30.38 -31.82
C LEU A 15 -24.53 30.47 -30.71
N ALA A 16 -24.95 30.15 -29.48
CA ALA A 16 -24.01 29.67 -28.47
C ALA A 16 -23.68 28.23 -28.87
N GLY A 17 -22.60 28.08 -29.64
CA GLY A 17 -22.05 26.76 -29.95
C GLY A 17 -21.67 26.07 -28.65
N LEU A 18 -22.40 25.01 -28.31
CA LEU A 18 -21.86 23.94 -27.48
C LEU A 18 -20.68 23.36 -28.26
N SER A 19 -19.50 23.90 -28.01
CA SER A 19 -18.26 23.25 -28.43
C SER A 19 -18.13 22.01 -27.57
N TYR A 20 -18.71 20.89 -28.03
CA TYR A 20 -18.21 19.59 -27.62
C TYR A 20 -16.73 19.59 -28.00
N ALA A 21 -15.84 19.66 -27.00
CA ALA A 21 -14.44 19.40 -27.22
C ALA A 21 -14.37 18.03 -27.89
N LYS A 22 -13.99 18.01 -29.17
CA LYS A 22 -13.73 16.79 -29.89
C LYS A 22 -12.57 16.14 -29.13
N GLU A 23 -12.83 15.03 -28.44
CA GLU A 23 -11.78 14.24 -27.80
C GLU A 23 -10.64 14.10 -28.81
N THR A 24 -9.46 14.59 -28.46
CA THR A 24 -8.31 14.46 -29.35
C THR A 24 -7.84 13.02 -29.25
N THR A 25 -8.48 12.14 -30.01
CA THR A 25 -8.10 10.73 -30.07
C THR A 25 -6.69 10.65 -30.64
N ILE A 26 -5.76 10.18 -29.83
CA ILE A 26 -4.38 9.92 -30.24
C ILE A 26 -4.43 8.68 -31.12
N THR A 27 -4.16 8.88 -32.40
CA THR A 27 -4.26 7.86 -33.45
C THR A 27 -2.92 7.56 -34.09
N ARG A 28 -1.91 8.40 -33.84
CA ARG A 28 -0.57 8.24 -34.38
C ARG A 28 0.50 8.48 -33.32
N VAL A 29 1.63 7.81 -33.49
CA VAL A 29 2.73 7.84 -32.53
C VAL A 29 3.45 9.19 -32.46
N ASP A 30 3.43 9.98 -33.54
CA ASP A 30 3.98 11.35 -33.60
C ASP A 30 3.19 12.35 -32.73
N GLN A 31 2.00 11.98 -32.27
CA GLN A 31 1.20 12.79 -31.37
C GLN A 31 1.59 12.60 -29.89
N LEU A 32 2.46 11.64 -29.57
CA LEU A 32 3.00 11.50 -28.22
C LEU A 32 4.06 12.58 -27.96
N PRO A 33 4.06 13.22 -26.78
CA PRO A 33 5.11 14.16 -26.43
C PRO A 33 6.45 13.44 -26.30
N VAL A 34 7.50 14.02 -26.88
CA VAL A 34 8.87 13.59 -26.60
C VAL A 34 9.24 14.17 -25.23
N LEU A 35 9.45 13.29 -24.26
CA LEU A 35 9.80 13.69 -22.90
C LEU A 35 11.28 14.09 -22.86
N THR A 36 11.56 15.28 -22.34
CA THR A 36 12.91 15.79 -22.15
C THR A 36 13.17 16.05 -20.68
N GLN A 37 14.43 15.97 -20.28
CA GLN A 37 14.84 16.27 -18.92
C GLN A 37 14.55 17.73 -18.54
N GLU A 38 13.93 17.94 -17.36
CA GLU A 38 13.72 19.28 -16.80
C GLU A 38 15.01 19.83 -16.19
N GLY A 39 15.15 21.16 -16.15
CA GLY A 39 16.42 21.81 -15.80
C GLY A 39 16.94 21.50 -14.39
N GLN A 40 16.04 21.25 -13.43
CA GLN A 40 16.41 20.86 -12.07
C GLN A 40 16.88 19.41 -11.95
N HIS A 41 16.46 18.51 -12.85
CA HIS A 41 16.70 17.07 -12.71
C HIS A 41 18.19 16.71 -12.67
N ALA A 42 19.04 17.43 -13.41
CA ALA A 42 20.48 17.16 -13.40
C ALA A 42 21.06 17.34 -11.98
N THR A 43 20.76 18.49 -11.36
CA THR A 43 21.15 18.77 -9.98
C THR A 43 20.49 17.84 -8.97
N VAL A 44 19.23 17.43 -9.19
CA VAL A 44 18.56 16.47 -8.31
C VAL A 44 19.26 15.12 -8.37
N SER A 45 19.62 14.64 -9.56
CA SER A 45 20.39 13.40 -9.77
C SER A 45 21.70 13.43 -8.99
N GLU A 46 22.51 14.49 -9.16
CA GLU A 46 23.77 14.65 -8.43
C GLU A 46 23.58 14.58 -6.90
N ARG A 47 22.53 15.23 -6.39
CA ARG A 47 22.22 15.25 -4.94
C ARG A 47 21.82 13.86 -4.45
N VAL A 48 21.00 13.13 -5.22
CA VAL A 48 20.60 11.76 -4.90
C VAL A 48 21.83 10.86 -4.91
N THR A 49 22.62 10.89 -5.98
CA THR A 49 23.84 10.10 -6.15
C THR A 49 24.83 10.35 -5.02
N ALA A 50 25.05 11.61 -4.63
CA ALA A 50 25.92 11.95 -3.51
C ALA A 50 25.41 11.41 -2.17
N ARG A 51 24.10 11.35 -1.95
CA ARG A 51 23.52 10.77 -0.72
C ARG A 51 23.68 9.26 -0.71
N PHE A 52 23.27 8.59 -1.78
CA PHE A 52 23.30 7.13 -1.87
C PHE A 52 24.73 6.58 -1.80
N THR A 53 25.70 7.21 -2.47
CA THR A 53 27.09 6.72 -2.47
C THR A 53 27.87 7.01 -1.18
N ARG A 54 27.46 8.02 -0.38
CA ARG A 54 28.25 8.47 0.79
C ARG A 54 27.58 8.27 2.13
N SER A 55 26.26 8.23 2.18
CA SER A 55 25.47 8.24 3.43
C SER A 55 24.68 6.94 3.64
N HIS A 56 24.70 6.02 2.68
CA HIS A 56 23.96 4.78 2.77
C HIS A 56 24.63 3.78 3.72
N TYR A 57 23.84 2.89 4.32
CA TYR A 57 24.31 1.81 5.18
C TYR A 57 25.11 0.76 4.40
N ARG A 58 24.52 0.25 3.33
CA ARG A 58 25.23 -0.59 2.33
C ARG A 58 26.39 0.21 1.75
N GLN A 59 27.60 -0.32 1.90
CA GLN A 59 28.78 0.15 1.21
C GLN A 59 28.82 -0.50 -0.17
N PHE A 60 28.79 0.31 -1.22
CA PHE A 60 28.84 -0.14 -2.62
C PHE A 60 29.60 0.90 -3.44
N ASP A 61 30.22 0.43 -4.51
CA ASP A 61 30.84 1.29 -5.52
C ASP A 61 29.86 1.48 -6.69
N LEU A 62 29.66 2.73 -7.10
CA LEU A 62 28.85 3.06 -8.26
C LEU A 62 29.76 3.03 -9.50
N ASP A 63 29.98 1.82 -10.01
CA ASP A 63 30.86 1.46 -11.13
C ASP A 63 30.08 0.84 -12.32
N ASP A 64 30.77 0.48 -13.40
CA ASP A 64 30.22 -0.17 -14.59
C ASP A 64 29.40 -1.44 -14.28
N ALA A 65 29.80 -2.22 -13.28
CA ALA A 65 29.11 -3.45 -12.91
C ALA A 65 27.80 -3.16 -12.17
N PHE A 66 27.77 -2.14 -11.31
CA PHE A 66 26.55 -1.66 -10.67
C PHE A 66 25.62 -0.97 -11.68
N SER A 67 26.21 -0.20 -12.60
CA SER A 67 25.56 0.46 -13.74
C SER A 67 24.74 -0.53 -14.58
N GLU A 68 25.31 -1.70 -14.91
CA GLU A 68 24.60 -2.74 -15.66
C GLU A 68 23.39 -3.32 -14.90
N LYS A 69 23.46 -3.43 -13.57
CA LYS A 69 22.33 -3.88 -12.76
C LYS A 69 21.20 -2.85 -12.73
N ILE A 70 21.54 -1.56 -12.58
CA ILE A 70 20.57 -0.47 -12.68
C ILE A 70 19.88 -0.49 -14.05
N PHE A 71 20.64 -0.70 -15.13
CA PHE A 71 20.09 -0.78 -16.49
C PHE A 71 19.05 -1.90 -16.62
N ASN A 72 19.38 -3.11 -16.17
CA ASN A 72 18.47 -4.25 -16.20
C ASN A 72 17.23 -4.02 -15.32
N ARG A 73 17.39 -3.43 -14.13
CA ARG A 73 16.26 -3.06 -13.27
C ARG A 73 15.38 -2.01 -13.94
N TYR A 74 15.96 -1.02 -14.61
CA TYR A 74 15.20 0.01 -15.31
C TYR A 74 14.41 -0.56 -16.49
N LEU A 75 14.95 -1.51 -17.23
CA LEU A 75 14.18 -2.26 -18.25
C LEU A 75 12.95 -2.93 -17.65
N ASN A 76 13.09 -3.58 -16.49
CA ASN A 76 11.96 -4.22 -15.80
C ASN A 76 10.95 -3.20 -15.25
N VAL A 77 11.38 -1.98 -14.91
CA VAL A 77 10.47 -0.87 -14.56
C VAL A 77 9.69 -0.40 -15.80
N LEU A 78 10.33 -0.33 -16.97
CA LEU A 78 9.69 0.09 -18.22
C LEU A 78 8.78 -0.98 -18.81
N ASP A 79 9.12 -2.26 -18.65
CA ASP A 79 8.42 -3.40 -19.24
C ASP A 79 8.50 -4.65 -18.36
N PHE A 80 7.85 -4.62 -17.19
CA PHE A 80 7.82 -5.72 -16.22
C PHE A 80 7.33 -7.07 -16.81
N SER A 81 6.44 -7.04 -17.79
CA SER A 81 5.86 -8.25 -18.39
C SER A 81 6.62 -8.74 -19.62
N HIS A 82 7.73 -8.08 -19.98
CA HIS A 82 8.58 -8.42 -21.13
C HIS A 82 7.73 -8.66 -22.39
N ASN A 83 6.81 -7.73 -22.66
CA ASN A 83 5.86 -7.82 -23.76
C ASN A 83 5.68 -6.49 -24.52
N VAL A 84 6.52 -5.50 -24.26
CA VAL A 84 6.50 -4.21 -24.96
C VAL A 84 7.76 -4.05 -25.81
N LEU A 85 8.94 -4.33 -25.25
CA LEU A 85 10.23 -4.16 -25.92
C LEU A 85 10.69 -5.44 -26.63
N LEU A 86 11.34 -5.29 -27.79
CA LEU A 86 12.07 -6.39 -28.42
C LEU A 86 13.48 -6.51 -27.84
N ALA A 87 14.05 -7.72 -27.90
CA ALA A 87 15.47 -7.95 -27.64
C ALA A 87 16.37 -7.06 -28.52
N SER A 88 15.98 -6.83 -29.78
CA SER A 88 16.67 -5.92 -30.70
C SER A 88 16.57 -4.46 -30.31
N ASP A 89 15.54 -4.06 -29.55
CA ASP A 89 15.41 -2.70 -29.05
C ASP A 89 16.38 -2.47 -27.90
N ILE A 90 16.46 -3.42 -26.98
CA ILE A 90 17.40 -3.40 -25.85
C ILE A 90 18.85 -3.41 -26.36
N ALA A 91 19.14 -4.20 -27.38
CA ALA A 91 20.47 -4.27 -27.99
C ALA A 91 20.97 -2.90 -28.52
N LYS A 92 20.08 -1.97 -28.90
CA LYS A 92 20.45 -0.61 -29.35
C LYS A 92 21.02 0.25 -28.23
N PHE A 93 20.77 -0.11 -26.97
CA PHE A 93 21.24 0.60 -25.78
C PHE A 93 22.32 -0.18 -25.02
N ALA A 94 22.77 -1.32 -25.57
CA ALA A 94 23.70 -2.22 -24.88
C ALA A 94 25.08 -1.58 -24.61
N ASP A 95 25.49 -0.60 -25.42
CA ASP A 95 26.73 0.17 -25.22
C ASP A 95 26.62 1.22 -24.10
N ARG A 96 25.40 1.51 -23.63
CA ARG A 96 25.12 2.48 -22.57
C ARG A 96 24.91 1.85 -21.20
N LYS A 97 24.76 0.51 -21.12
CA LYS A 97 24.47 -0.21 -19.87
C LYS A 97 25.53 -0.01 -18.78
N THR A 98 26.77 0.31 -19.16
CA THR A 98 27.88 0.56 -18.24
C THR A 98 28.17 2.05 -18.03
N ARG A 99 27.31 2.96 -18.51
CA ARG A 99 27.51 4.42 -18.41
C ARG A 99 26.52 5.12 -17.50
N LEU A 100 25.55 4.40 -16.95
CA LEU A 100 24.51 4.97 -16.08
C LEU A 100 25.08 5.55 -14.79
N ASP A 101 26.17 4.99 -14.28
CA ASP A 101 26.91 5.55 -13.15
C ASP A 101 27.46 6.95 -13.46
N ASP A 102 28.05 7.16 -14.64
CA ASP A 102 28.52 8.48 -15.10
C ASP A 102 27.37 9.45 -15.37
N GLU A 103 26.26 8.98 -15.96
CA GLU A 103 25.05 9.78 -16.16
C GLU A 103 24.43 10.20 -14.82
N LEU A 104 24.39 9.31 -13.82
CA LEU A 104 23.91 9.60 -12.46
C LEU A 104 24.82 10.59 -11.72
N LYS A 105 26.14 10.52 -11.93
CA LYS A 105 27.12 11.43 -11.31
C LYS A 105 27.09 12.82 -11.94
N SER A 106 26.92 12.92 -13.25
CA SER A 106 26.88 14.19 -13.99
C SER A 106 25.49 14.83 -14.06
N GLY A 107 24.43 14.02 -13.87
CA GLY A 107 23.04 14.44 -14.03
C GLY A 107 22.53 14.46 -15.46
N GLU A 108 23.33 14.06 -16.46
CA GLU A 108 22.94 14.00 -17.87
C GLU A 108 22.28 12.65 -18.21
N LEU A 109 20.98 12.51 -17.95
CA LEU A 109 20.27 11.22 -17.93
C LEU A 109 19.75 10.80 -19.32
N ASN A 110 20.56 10.97 -20.37
CA ASN A 110 20.15 10.75 -21.76
C ASN A 110 19.64 9.33 -22.00
N THR A 111 20.29 8.32 -21.41
CA THR A 111 19.87 6.92 -21.59
C THR A 111 18.50 6.66 -20.98
N ALA A 112 18.19 7.26 -19.83
CA ALA A 112 16.88 7.13 -19.19
C ALA A 112 15.76 7.68 -20.08
N TYR A 113 15.93 8.91 -20.58
CA TYR A 113 14.92 9.57 -21.41
C TYR A 113 14.78 8.92 -22.79
N ASP A 114 15.88 8.54 -23.44
CA ASP A 114 15.82 7.88 -24.75
C ASP A 114 15.09 6.54 -24.67
N LEU A 115 15.42 5.72 -23.66
CA LEU A 115 14.83 4.40 -23.47
C LEU A 115 13.35 4.48 -23.07
N TYR A 116 12.99 5.44 -22.21
CA TYR A 116 11.59 5.69 -21.84
C TYR A 116 10.75 6.13 -23.05
N ASN A 117 11.22 7.10 -23.84
CA ASN A 117 10.54 7.54 -25.06
C ASN A 117 10.40 6.39 -26.06
N TYR A 118 11.41 5.52 -26.17
CA TYR A 118 11.36 4.32 -27.00
C TYR A 118 10.28 3.33 -26.51
N ALA A 119 10.22 3.09 -25.21
CA ALA A 119 9.22 2.23 -24.59
C ALA A 119 7.80 2.80 -24.75
N GLN A 120 7.61 4.12 -24.66
CA GLN A 120 6.33 4.79 -24.92
C GLN A 120 5.85 4.55 -26.36
N LYS A 121 6.75 4.69 -27.33
CA LYS A 121 6.47 4.36 -28.74
C LYS A 121 6.04 2.90 -28.90
N ARG A 122 6.78 1.95 -28.34
CA ARG A 122 6.46 0.52 -28.41
C ARG A 122 5.12 0.21 -27.74
N ARG A 123 4.86 0.79 -26.56
CA ARG A 123 3.61 0.63 -25.83
C ARG A 123 2.41 1.15 -26.61
N PHE A 124 2.56 2.26 -27.32
CA PHE A 124 1.55 2.76 -28.25
C PHE A 124 1.28 1.77 -29.38
N GLU A 125 2.33 1.28 -30.07
CA GLU A 125 2.20 0.29 -31.14
C GLU A 125 1.45 -0.97 -30.67
N ARG A 126 1.77 -1.44 -29.46
CA ARG A 126 1.09 -2.60 -28.86
C ARG A 126 -0.38 -2.35 -28.54
N LEU A 127 -0.71 -1.19 -27.97
CA LEU A 127 -2.10 -0.82 -27.66
C LEU A 127 -2.93 -0.60 -28.93
N THR A 128 -2.33 -0.06 -29.99
CA THR A 128 -2.98 0.04 -31.31
C THR A 128 -3.24 -1.34 -31.89
N TYR A 129 -2.27 -2.27 -31.82
CA TYR A 129 -2.47 -3.67 -32.21
C TYR A 129 -3.61 -4.32 -31.42
N ALA A 130 -3.64 -4.13 -30.09
CA ALA A 130 -4.70 -4.65 -29.22
C ALA A 130 -6.10 -4.19 -29.65
N LEU A 131 -6.24 -2.94 -30.09
CA LEU A 131 -7.52 -2.41 -30.61
C LEU A 131 -7.95 -3.12 -31.89
N THR A 132 -7.02 -3.47 -32.79
CA THR A 132 -7.35 -4.22 -34.03
C THR A 132 -7.87 -5.62 -33.74
N LEU A 133 -7.45 -6.23 -32.63
CA LEU A 133 -7.92 -7.55 -32.22
C LEU A 133 -9.39 -7.55 -31.75
N LEU A 134 -9.96 -6.38 -31.42
CA LEU A 134 -11.35 -6.24 -30.97
C LEU A 134 -12.36 -6.13 -32.13
N ASP A 135 -11.93 -6.31 -33.38
CA ASP A 135 -12.84 -6.26 -34.54
C ASP A 135 -13.80 -7.44 -34.57
N LYS A 136 -13.37 -8.61 -34.07
CA LYS A 136 -14.15 -9.84 -34.00
C LYS A 136 -13.97 -10.50 -32.62
N PRO A 137 -14.99 -11.20 -32.11
CA PRO A 137 -14.87 -11.94 -30.86
C PRO A 137 -13.86 -13.08 -31.00
N MET A 138 -13.14 -13.37 -29.92
CA MET A 138 -12.22 -14.51 -29.87
C MET A 138 -12.95 -15.82 -29.52
N THR A 139 -12.31 -16.95 -29.81
CA THR A 139 -12.82 -18.29 -29.44
C THR A 139 -12.15 -18.79 -28.16
N PHE A 140 -12.90 -19.48 -27.31
CA PHE A 140 -12.45 -19.90 -25.97
C PHE A 140 -12.61 -21.40 -25.72
N ASP A 141 -12.54 -22.19 -26.79
CA ASP A 141 -12.70 -23.63 -26.84
C ASP A 141 -11.37 -24.39 -26.90
N GLY A 142 -10.25 -23.68 -27.10
CA GLY A 142 -8.90 -24.24 -27.15
C GLY A 142 -8.32 -24.58 -25.77
N ASP A 143 -7.12 -25.16 -25.78
CA ASP A 143 -6.32 -25.52 -24.59
C ASP A 143 -5.22 -24.50 -24.27
N ASP A 144 -5.32 -23.30 -24.84
CA ASP A 144 -4.35 -22.24 -24.66
C ASP A 144 -4.35 -21.65 -23.25
N SER A 145 -3.19 -21.11 -22.85
CA SER A 145 -2.95 -20.54 -21.54
C SER A 145 -2.08 -19.30 -21.62
N ILE A 146 -2.23 -18.39 -20.66
CA ILE A 146 -1.40 -17.19 -20.52
C ILE A 146 -0.47 -17.33 -19.30
N GLU A 147 0.80 -17.01 -19.49
CA GLU A 147 1.76 -16.83 -18.39
C GLU A 147 1.57 -15.44 -17.77
N VAL A 148 1.25 -15.40 -16.47
CA VAL A 148 0.89 -14.16 -15.77
C VAL A 148 2.12 -13.47 -15.18
N ASP A 149 3.05 -14.25 -14.64
CA ASP A 149 4.34 -13.74 -14.16
C ASP A 149 5.40 -13.93 -15.24
N ARG A 150 5.69 -12.84 -15.95
CA ARG A 150 6.70 -12.78 -17.02
C ARG A 150 7.94 -12.00 -16.64
N SER A 151 8.12 -11.69 -15.35
CA SER A 151 9.24 -10.88 -14.85
C SER A 151 10.62 -11.48 -15.13
N LYS A 152 10.68 -12.79 -15.41
CA LYS A 152 11.89 -13.54 -15.77
C LYS A 152 11.85 -14.14 -17.17
N ALA A 153 10.83 -13.82 -17.96
CA ALA A 153 10.70 -14.34 -19.32
C ALA A 153 11.79 -13.74 -20.22
N PRO A 154 12.26 -14.47 -21.25
CA PRO A 154 13.14 -13.87 -22.25
C PRO A 154 12.41 -12.73 -23.00
N TRP A 155 13.18 -11.70 -23.37
CA TRP A 155 12.67 -10.61 -24.20
C TRP A 155 12.26 -11.15 -25.59
N PRO A 156 11.07 -10.77 -26.11
CA PRO A 156 10.63 -11.17 -27.44
C PRO A 156 11.63 -10.78 -28.53
N THR A 157 11.92 -11.71 -29.42
CA THR A 157 12.95 -11.55 -30.47
C THR A 157 12.39 -11.01 -31.77
N SER A 158 11.07 -11.11 -31.98
CA SER A 158 10.39 -10.64 -33.19
C SER A 158 9.03 -10.00 -32.89
N VAL A 159 8.49 -9.28 -33.87
CA VAL A 159 7.15 -8.66 -33.75
C VAL A 159 6.07 -9.72 -33.65
N GLU A 160 6.24 -10.86 -34.32
CA GLU A 160 5.32 -11.99 -34.27
C GLU A 160 5.23 -12.60 -32.85
N GLU A 161 6.35 -12.69 -32.13
CA GLU A 161 6.36 -13.11 -30.73
C GLU A 161 5.64 -12.09 -29.84
N LEU A 162 5.86 -10.79 -30.04
CA LEU A 162 5.13 -9.76 -29.31
C LEU A 162 3.63 -9.78 -29.61
N ASP A 163 3.25 -9.94 -30.88
CA ASP A 163 1.87 -10.01 -31.33
C ASP A 163 1.16 -11.21 -30.69
N LYS A 164 1.83 -12.36 -30.58
CA LYS A 164 1.31 -13.53 -29.85
C LYS A 164 1.05 -13.23 -28.37
N LEU A 165 2.01 -12.61 -27.67
CA LEU A 165 1.84 -12.24 -26.26
C LEU A 165 0.67 -11.27 -26.06
N TRP A 166 0.51 -10.31 -26.96
CA TRP A 166 -0.60 -9.37 -26.91
C TRP A 166 -1.93 -10.00 -27.29
N TYR A 167 -1.94 -10.95 -28.22
CA TYR A 167 -3.12 -11.75 -28.52
C TYR A 167 -3.58 -12.52 -27.28
N GLU A 168 -2.68 -13.23 -26.60
CA GLU A 168 -2.99 -13.95 -25.35
C GLU A 168 -3.51 -12.99 -24.26
N LYS A 169 -2.89 -11.81 -24.13
CA LYS A 169 -3.33 -10.77 -23.18
C LYS A 169 -4.73 -10.26 -23.49
N VAL A 170 -5.03 -9.91 -24.75
CA VAL A 170 -6.35 -9.42 -25.15
C VAL A 170 -7.40 -10.53 -25.00
N LYS A 171 -7.05 -11.76 -25.34
CA LYS A 171 -7.90 -12.94 -25.13
C LYS A 171 -8.22 -13.15 -23.66
N TYR A 172 -7.24 -13.00 -22.78
CA TYR A 172 -7.43 -13.06 -21.34
C TYR A 172 -8.35 -11.94 -20.83
N ASP A 173 -8.13 -10.70 -21.31
CA ASP A 173 -8.97 -9.54 -20.97
C ASP A 173 -10.44 -9.74 -21.43
N GLU A 174 -10.66 -10.29 -22.63
CA GLU A 174 -11.98 -10.64 -23.18
C GLU A 174 -12.65 -11.75 -22.36
N LEU A 175 -11.91 -12.82 -22.07
CA LEU A 175 -12.38 -13.97 -21.30
C LEU A 175 -12.85 -13.56 -19.90
N ASN A 176 -12.11 -12.71 -19.20
CA ASN A 176 -12.49 -12.25 -17.87
C ASN A 176 -13.82 -11.48 -17.87
N LEU A 177 -14.08 -10.67 -18.89
CA LEU A 177 -15.36 -9.98 -19.02
C LEU A 177 -16.49 -10.94 -19.39
N LYS A 178 -16.22 -11.93 -20.26
CA LYS A 178 -17.19 -12.98 -20.59
C LYS A 178 -17.55 -13.83 -19.36
N LEU A 179 -16.58 -14.17 -18.52
CA LEU A 179 -16.82 -14.86 -17.24
C LEU A 179 -17.65 -14.01 -16.27
N ALA A 180 -17.55 -12.68 -16.35
CA ALA A 180 -18.41 -11.75 -15.63
C ALA A 180 -19.81 -11.56 -16.25
N GLY A 181 -20.21 -12.43 -17.19
CA GLY A 181 -21.54 -12.43 -17.82
C GLY A 181 -21.74 -11.31 -18.86
N LYS A 182 -20.66 -10.74 -19.41
CA LYS A 182 -20.74 -9.69 -20.41
C LYS A 182 -20.87 -10.26 -21.82
N GLU A 183 -21.68 -9.61 -22.65
CA GLU A 183 -21.86 -9.98 -24.05
C GLU A 183 -20.88 -9.23 -24.96
N TRP A 184 -20.56 -9.80 -26.12
CA TRP A 184 -19.52 -9.26 -27.02
C TRP A 184 -19.62 -7.75 -27.32
N PRO A 185 -20.79 -7.16 -27.64
CA PRO A 185 -20.88 -5.72 -27.87
C PRO A 185 -20.44 -4.88 -26.67
N GLU A 186 -20.78 -5.32 -25.44
CA GLU A 186 -20.39 -4.64 -24.20
C GLU A 186 -18.90 -4.87 -23.89
N ILE A 187 -18.41 -6.10 -24.08
CA ILE A 187 -16.98 -6.43 -23.93
C ILE A 187 -16.13 -5.55 -24.84
N LYS A 188 -16.50 -5.45 -26.12
CA LYS A 188 -15.80 -4.63 -27.10
C LYS A 188 -15.76 -3.16 -26.68
N ASP A 189 -16.87 -2.59 -26.22
CA ASP A 189 -16.93 -1.21 -25.73
C ASP A 189 -16.00 -0.99 -24.52
N ILE A 190 -16.06 -1.87 -23.52
CA ILE A 190 -15.23 -1.77 -22.31
C ILE A 190 -13.74 -1.89 -22.64
N LEU A 191 -13.34 -2.87 -23.44
CA LEU A 191 -11.93 -3.05 -23.82
C LEU A 191 -11.43 -1.93 -24.73
N THR A 192 -12.26 -1.44 -25.65
CA THR A 192 -11.93 -0.28 -26.49
C THR A 192 -11.63 0.94 -25.63
N LYS A 193 -12.53 1.27 -24.70
CA LYS A 193 -12.32 2.36 -23.73
C LYS A 193 -11.05 2.13 -22.91
N ARG A 194 -10.85 0.93 -22.36
CA ARG A 194 -9.67 0.59 -21.56
C ARG A 194 -8.36 0.86 -22.32
N TYR A 195 -8.24 0.41 -23.56
CA TYR A 195 -7.03 0.58 -24.37
C TYR A 195 -6.88 2.02 -24.87
N GLN A 196 -7.96 2.70 -25.24
CA GLN A 196 -7.93 4.13 -25.59
C GLN A 196 -7.52 5.01 -24.39
N SER A 197 -8.04 4.75 -23.20
CA SER A 197 -7.60 5.42 -21.97
C SER A 197 -6.13 5.12 -21.65
N ALA A 198 -5.65 3.90 -21.93
CA ALA A 198 -4.23 3.58 -21.80
C ALA A 198 -3.36 4.38 -22.79
N ILE A 199 -3.79 4.54 -24.04
CA ILE A 199 -3.14 5.40 -25.04
C ILE A 199 -3.15 6.87 -24.58
N LYS A 200 -4.29 7.37 -24.09
CA LYS A 200 -4.41 8.73 -23.53
C LYS A 200 -3.44 8.96 -22.39
N ARG A 201 -3.27 7.99 -21.49
CA ARG A 201 -2.28 8.09 -20.40
C ARG A 201 -0.85 8.23 -20.92
N LEU A 202 -0.50 7.66 -22.07
CA LEU A 202 0.83 7.80 -22.66
C LEU A 202 1.15 9.27 -23.00
N SER A 203 0.18 10.04 -23.52
CA SER A 203 0.40 11.46 -23.81
C SER A 203 0.40 12.36 -22.58
N GLN A 204 -0.03 11.84 -21.43
CA GLN A 204 -0.08 12.58 -20.17
C GLN A 204 1.15 12.30 -19.30
N ALA A 205 2.08 11.48 -19.76
CA ALA A 205 3.37 11.28 -19.12
C ALA A 205 4.13 12.62 -19.04
N LYS A 206 4.84 12.82 -17.93
CA LYS A 206 5.63 14.03 -17.64
C LYS A 206 7.08 13.65 -17.41
N SER A 207 7.97 14.65 -17.47
CA SER A 207 9.40 14.42 -17.26
C SER A 207 9.71 13.82 -15.89
N GLU A 208 9.00 14.25 -14.84
CA GLU A 208 9.14 13.71 -13.48
C GLU A 208 8.81 12.20 -13.41
N ASP A 209 7.90 11.68 -14.25
CA ASP A 209 7.60 10.24 -14.27
C ASP A 209 8.82 9.43 -14.75
N VAL A 210 9.54 9.95 -15.76
CA VAL A 210 10.78 9.35 -16.28
C VAL A 210 11.87 9.40 -15.21
N PHE A 211 12.09 10.59 -14.65
CA PHE A 211 13.11 10.85 -13.63
C PHE A 211 12.88 9.95 -12.40
N GLN A 212 11.66 9.95 -11.85
CA GLN A 212 11.32 9.13 -10.69
C GLN A 212 11.53 7.64 -10.96
N SER A 213 11.11 7.14 -12.13
CA SER A 213 11.25 5.72 -12.49
C SER A 213 12.72 5.31 -12.58
N PHE A 214 13.55 6.14 -13.19
CA PHE A 214 14.98 5.88 -13.36
C PHE A 214 15.74 5.96 -12.04
N ILE A 215 15.55 7.04 -11.26
CA ILE A 215 16.22 7.18 -9.97
C ILE A 215 15.77 6.09 -8.99
N ASN A 216 14.53 5.61 -9.07
CA ASN A 216 14.13 4.45 -8.26
C ASN A 216 14.73 3.12 -8.75
N ALA A 217 15.03 2.96 -10.05
CA ALA A 217 15.83 1.81 -10.49
C ALA A 217 17.24 1.85 -9.87
N PHE A 218 17.85 3.03 -9.75
CA PHE A 218 19.08 3.16 -8.97
C PHE A 218 18.86 2.84 -7.49
N ALA A 219 17.87 3.47 -6.85
CA ALA A 219 17.58 3.32 -5.43
C ALA A 219 17.35 1.85 -5.02
N ARG A 220 16.51 1.13 -5.77
CA ARG A 220 16.14 -0.26 -5.48
C ARG A 220 17.23 -1.28 -5.82
N GLU A 221 18.25 -0.89 -6.58
CA GLU A 221 19.43 -1.73 -6.76
C GLU A 221 20.35 -1.70 -5.52
N ILE A 222 20.24 -0.67 -4.69
CA ILE A 222 20.99 -0.56 -3.43
C ILE A 222 20.35 -1.43 -2.35
N ASP A 223 19.06 -1.25 -2.06
CA ASP A 223 18.28 -2.11 -1.17
C ASP A 223 16.77 -1.88 -1.44
N PRO A 224 15.85 -2.74 -0.94
CA PRO A 224 14.44 -2.65 -1.31
C PRO A 224 13.70 -1.45 -0.67
N HIS A 225 14.30 -0.80 0.33
CA HIS A 225 13.68 0.28 1.11
C HIS A 225 14.19 1.68 0.75
N THR A 226 15.19 1.76 -0.13
CA THR A 226 15.73 3.01 -0.64
C THR A 226 14.85 3.49 -1.79
N SER A 227 14.49 4.77 -1.76
CA SER A 227 13.61 5.37 -2.77
C SER A 227 13.89 6.84 -3.00
N TYR A 228 13.56 7.28 -4.20
CA TYR A 228 13.32 8.68 -4.52
C TYR A 228 11.82 8.93 -4.56
N LEU A 229 11.39 9.97 -3.87
CA LEU A 229 10.02 10.45 -3.86
C LEU A 229 9.97 11.76 -4.64
N SER A 230 9.19 11.81 -5.71
CA SER A 230 8.81 13.07 -6.34
C SER A 230 8.23 14.05 -5.32
N PRO A 231 8.13 15.36 -5.63
CA PRO A 231 7.52 16.34 -4.74
C PRO A 231 6.13 15.90 -4.25
N ARG A 232 5.34 15.30 -5.14
CA ARG A 232 4.00 14.77 -4.84
C ARG A 232 4.05 13.57 -3.89
N ASN A 233 4.93 12.60 -4.18
CA ASN A 233 5.10 11.44 -3.31
C ASN A 233 5.67 11.82 -1.94
N THR A 234 6.47 12.88 -1.87
CA THR A 234 6.97 13.46 -0.62
C THR A 234 5.81 14.01 0.23
N GLU A 235 4.89 14.76 -0.40
CA GLU A 235 3.69 15.28 0.29
C GLU A 235 2.78 14.14 0.77
N GLN A 236 2.59 13.11 -0.05
CA GLN A 236 1.81 11.92 0.33
C GLN A 236 2.45 11.21 1.53
N PHE A 237 3.75 10.95 1.49
CA PHE A 237 4.47 10.33 2.60
C PHE A 237 4.34 11.13 3.90
N ASN A 238 4.48 12.46 3.83
CA ASN A 238 4.30 13.34 4.99
C ASN A 238 2.86 13.31 5.54
N THR A 239 1.87 13.18 4.65
CA THR A 239 0.46 13.02 5.03
C THR A 239 0.23 11.71 5.79
N GLU A 240 0.81 10.61 5.30
CA GLU A 240 0.72 9.29 5.93
C GLU A 240 1.38 9.26 7.31
N MET A 241 2.55 9.88 7.46
CA MET A 241 3.26 9.94 8.74
C MET A 241 2.60 10.86 9.78
N SER A 242 1.96 11.94 9.34
CA SER A 242 1.31 12.90 10.25
C SER A 242 -0.17 12.64 10.48
N LEU A 243 -0.77 11.67 9.76
CA LEU A 243 -2.22 11.45 9.64
C LEU A 243 -3.00 12.75 9.37
N SER A 244 -2.39 13.70 8.68
CA SER A 244 -3.01 14.99 8.44
C SER A 244 -2.68 15.53 7.06
N LEU A 245 -3.67 16.15 6.42
CA LEU A 245 -3.52 16.82 5.14
C LEU A 245 -4.16 18.20 5.18
N GLU A 246 -3.68 19.09 4.31
CA GLU A 246 -4.32 20.39 4.07
C GLU A 246 -5.10 20.35 2.74
N GLY A 247 -6.41 20.55 2.83
CA GLY A 247 -7.28 20.42 1.66
C GLY A 247 -8.76 20.50 2.02
N ILE A 248 -9.58 19.85 1.20
CA ILE A 248 -11.05 19.86 1.38
C ILE A 248 -11.59 18.65 2.14
N GLY A 249 -10.79 17.58 2.32
CA GLY A 249 -11.22 16.37 3.02
C GLY A 249 -12.18 15.50 2.21
N ALA A 250 -11.80 15.20 0.97
CA ALA A 250 -12.53 14.28 0.08
C ALA A 250 -11.56 13.27 -0.53
N VAL A 251 -11.99 12.02 -0.65
CA VAL A 251 -11.27 10.98 -1.37
C VAL A 251 -11.82 10.95 -2.78
N LEU A 252 -10.93 11.17 -3.75
CA LEU A 252 -11.27 11.30 -5.16
C LEU A 252 -10.84 10.05 -5.92
N GLN A 253 -11.59 9.73 -6.96
CA GLN A 253 -11.31 8.62 -7.87
C GLN A 253 -11.56 9.07 -9.30
N MET A 254 -10.79 8.54 -10.24
CA MET A 254 -11.07 8.72 -11.65
C MET A 254 -12.13 7.70 -12.09
N GLU A 255 -13.23 8.19 -12.65
CA GLU A 255 -14.26 7.36 -13.30
C GLU A 255 -14.47 7.90 -14.72
N ASP A 256 -14.13 7.06 -15.71
CA ASP A 256 -13.97 7.47 -17.11
C ASP A 256 -12.98 8.65 -17.24
N ASP A 257 -13.51 9.82 -17.61
CA ASP A 257 -12.78 11.09 -17.75
C ASP A 257 -13.09 12.09 -16.63
N TYR A 258 -13.89 11.68 -15.64
CA TYR A 258 -14.34 12.56 -14.56
C TYR A 258 -13.64 12.21 -13.25
N THR A 259 -13.28 13.26 -12.50
CA THR A 259 -12.84 13.10 -11.12
C THR A 259 -14.07 13.01 -10.21
N GLN A 260 -14.42 11.81 -9.75
CA GLN A 260 -15.56 11.56 -8.87
C GLN A 260 -15.16 11.61 -7.40
N ILE A 261 -16.08 12.09 -6.56
CA ILE A 261 -15.97 12.00 -5.10
C ILE A 261 -16.39 10.60 -4.65
N ASN A 262 -15.42 9.79 -4.23
CA ASN A 262 -15.65 8.45 -3.71
C ASN A 262 -16.14 8.48 -2.26
N SER A 263 -15.50 9.28 -1.40
CA SER A 263 -15.92 9.45 0.00
C SER A 263 -15.53 10.82 0.56
N LEU A 264 -16.12 11.17 1.70
CA LEU A 264 -15.87 12.43 2.40
C LEU A 264 -15.31 12.15 3.79
N VAL A 265 -14.26 12.86 4.18
CA VAL A 265 -13.66 12.72 5.51
C VAL A 265 -14.55 13.43 6.52
N ALA A 266 -14.96 12.70 7.57
CA ALA A 266 -15.80 13.25 8.64
C ALA A 266 -15.14 14.48 9.28
N GLY A 267 -15.91 15.56 9.44
CA GLY A 267 -15.39 16.83 9.96
C GLY A 267 -14.53 17.65 8.98
N GLY A 268 -14.28 17.17 7.76
CA GLY A 268 -13.59 17.94 6.71
C GLY A 268 -14.47 19.04 6.08
N PRO A 269 -13.87 20.07 5.43
CA PRO A 269 -14.61 21.15 4.76
C PRO A 269 -15.68 20.67 3.78
N ALA A 270 -15.37 19.63 2.99
CA ALA A 270 -16.27 19.01 2.03
C ALA A 270 -17.54 18.46 2.70
N ALA A 271 -17.36 17.63 3.75
CA ALA A 271 -18.45 17.06 4.53
C ALA A 271 -19.28 18.14 5.26
N LYS A 272 -18.60 19.12 5.87
CA LYS A 272 -19.25 20.25 6.58
C LYS A 272 -20.12 21.10 5.65
N SER A 273 -19.70 21.27 4.40
CA SER A 273 -20.40 22.14 3.44
C SER A 273 -21.79 21.64 3.05
N LYS A 274 -22.03 20.31 3.11
CA LYS A 274 -23.21 19.63 2.55
C LYS A 274 -23.53 19.99 1.09
N SER A 275 -22.61 20.68 0.41
CA SER A 275 -22.78 21.22 -0.94
C SER A 275 -22.26 20.25 -2.00
N ILE A 276 -21.52 19.23 -1.58
CA ILE A 276 -21.00 18.13 -2.39
C ILE A 276 -21.34 16.80 -1.72
N ALA A 277 -21.61 15.79 -2.52
CA ALA A 277 -21.99 14.45 -2.08
C ALA A 277 -21.14 13.37 -2.75
N VAL A 278 -21.20 12.16 -2.20
CA VAL A 278 -20.60 10.96 -2.83
C VAL A 278 -21.23 10.74 -4.20
N GLY A 279 -20.40 10.46 -5.20
CA GLY A 279 -20.79 10.28 -6.60
C GLY A 279 -20.77 11.56 -7.44
N ASP A 280 -20.68 12.74 -6.83
CA ASP A 280 -20.54 14.01 -7.56
C ASP A 280 -19.21 14.04 -8.34
N LYS A 281 -19.22 14.71 -9.50
CA LYS A 281 -18.07 14.80 -10.43
C LYS A 281 -17.50 16.21 -10.44
N ILE A 282 -16.20 16.33 -10.24
CA ILE A 282 -15.45 17.60 -10.34
C ILE A 282 -15.06 17.78 -11.80
N VAL A 283 -15.60 18.83 -12.42
CA VAL A 283 -15.36 19.18 -13.84
C VAL A 283 -14.49 20.42 -14.00
N GLY A 284 -14.36 21.23 -12.95
CA GLY A 284 -13.49 22.41 -12.95
C GLY A 284 -12.93 22.73 -11.57
N VAL A 285 -11.72 23.30 -11.54
CA VAL A 285 -11.06 23.77 -10.32
C VAL A 285 -10.52 25.20 -10.53
N GLY A 286 -10.90 26.11 -9.64
CA GLY A 286 -10.48 27.50 -9.65
C GLY A 286 -9.78 27.88 -8.36
N GLN A 287 -8.59 28.46 -8.45
CA GLN A 287 -7.96 29.11 -7.30
C GLN A 287 -8.71 30.43 -6.99
N GLN A 288 -8.56 30.94 -5.77
CA GLN A 288 -9.34 32.08 -5.25
C GLN A 288 -9.52 33.24 -6.26
N ASP A 289 -8.44 33.66 -6.92
CA ASP A 289 -8.43 34.80 -7.86
C ASP A 289 -8.07 34.40 -9.30
N LYS A 290 -8.07 33.10 -9.63
CA LYS A 290 -7.77 32.59 -10.97
C LYS A 290 -9.05 32.11 -11.66
N PRO A 291 -9.15 32.13 -13.00
CA PRO A 291 -10.29 31.56 -13.71
C PRO A 291 -10.48 30.08 -13.38
N MET A 292 -11.70 29.59 -13.58
CA MET A 292 -11.98 28.15 -13.46
C MET A 292 -11.20 27.42 -14.56
N VAL A 293 -10.46 26.37 -14.18
CA VAL A 293 -9.76 25.49 -15.12
C VAL A 293 -10.59 24.23 -15.29
N ASP A 294 -10.96 23.89 -16.52
CA ASP A 294 -11.59 22.60 -16.84
C ASP A 294 -10.58 21.47 -16.60
N VAL A 295 -11.01 20.45 -15.84
CA VAL A 295 -10.18 19.31 -15.43
C VAL A 295 -10.66 17.98 -16.02
N ILE A 296 -11.57 18.01 -17.00
CA ILE A 296 -12.09 16.79 -17.62
C ILE A 296 -10.96 16.08 -18.37
N GLY A 297 -10.80 14.79 -18.12
CA GLY A 297 -9.78 13.96 -18.72
C GLY A 297 -8.36 14.23 -18.21
N TRP A 298 -8.16 15.08 -17.20
CA TRP A 298 -6.86 15.28 -16.56
C TRP A 298 -6.44 14.06 -15.75
N ARG A 299 -5.14 13.93 -15.46
CA ARG A 299 -4.68 12.94 -14.48
C ARG A 299 -5.24 13.28 -13.10
N LEU A 300 -5.71 12.26 -12.37
CA LEU A 300 -6.28 12.44 -11.03
C LEU A 300 -5.36 13.26 -10.12
N ASP A 301 -4.05 12.97 -10.15
CA ASP A 301 -3.06 13.66 -9.31
C ASP A 301 -2.94 15.16 -9.64
N ASP A 302 -3.11 15.55 -10.90
CA ASP A 302 -3.09 16.95 -11.30
C ASP A 302 -4.33 17.69 -10.76
N VAL A 303 -5.49 17.03 -10.78
CA VAL A 303 -6.72 17.56 -10.20
C VAL A 303 -6.60 17.67 -8.68
N VAL A 304 -6.06 16.64 -8.02
CA VAL A 304 -5.80 16.64 -6.57
C VAL A 304 -4.85 17.77 -6.18
N ALA A 305 -3.77 17.99 -6.95
CA ALA A 305 -2.81 19.07 -6.70
C ALA A 305 -3.47 20.48 -6.77
N LEU A 306 -4.44 20.68 -7.67
CA LEU A 306 -5.20 21.94 -7.73
C LEU A 306 -6.18 22.09 -6.54
N ILE A 307 -6.77 20.99 -6.09
CA ILE A 307 -7.75 20.99 -4.99
C ILE A 307 -7.06 21.21 -3.64
N LYS A 308 -5.90 20.60 -3.44
CA LYS A 308 -5.04 20.83 -2.27
C LYS A 308 -4.50 22.25 -2.23
N GLY A 309 -3.99 22.63 -1.07
CA GLY A 309 -3.38 23.94 -0.86
C GLY A 309 -3.41 24.36 0.61
N PRO A 310 -2.77 25.51 0.92
CA PRO A 310 -2.53 25.93 2.29
C PRO A 310 -3.82 26.08 3.09
N LYS A 311 -3.80 25.71 4.36
CA LYS A 311 -4.89 25.96 5.32
C LYS A 311 -5.34 27.43 5.26
N GLY A 312 -6.65 27.65 5.23
CA GLY A 312 -7.28 28.96 5.20
C GLY A 312 -7.45 29.56 3.80
N SER A 313 -6.77 29.02 2.79
CA SER A 313 -7.01 29.41 1.40
C SER A 313 -8.33 28.86 0.87
N LYS A 314 -8.92 29.51 -0.15
CA LYS A 314 -10.18 29.06 -0.77
C LYS A 314 -9.94 28.40 -2.12
N VAL A 315 -10.73 27.36 -2.40
CA VAL A 315 -10.81 26.70 -3.70
C VAL A 315 -12.26 26.73 -4.19
N ARG A 316 -12.42 26.95 -5.50
CA ARG A 316 -13.71 26.92 -6.18
C ARG A 316 -13.76 25.64 -7.01
N LEU A 317 -14.78 24.82 -6.81
CA LEU A 317 -14.98 23.57 -7.54
C LEU A 317 -16.24 23.70 -8.39
N GLU A 318 -16.12 23.44 -9.68
CA GLU A 318 -17.29 23.22 -10.53
C GLU A 318 -17.68 21.74 -10.45
N ILE A 319 -18.88 21.51 -9.92
CA ILE A 319 -19.40 20.19 -9.59
C ILE A 319 -20.55 19.87 -10.53
N LEU A 320 -20.42 18.77 -11.26
CA LEU A 320 -21.49 18.10 -11.96
C LEU A 320 -22.15 17.08 -11.00
N PRO A 321 -23.40 17.30 -10.58
CA PRO A 321 -24.05 16.40 -9.63
C PRO A 321 -24.24 14.98 -10.18
N ALA A 322 -24.25 13.98 -9.31
CA ALA A 322 -24.44 12.58 -9.69
C ALA A 322 -25.79 12.31 -10.39
N ALA A 323 -26.82 13.12 -10.11
CA ALA A 323 -28.14 12.99 -10.72
C ALA A 323 -28.12 13.36 -12.22
N LYS A 324 -28.63 12.47 -13.07
CA LYS A 324 -28.71 12.67 -14.53
C LYS A 324 -29.45 13.97 -14.87
N GLY A 325 -28.83 14.82 -15.70
CA GLY A 325 -29.43 16.05 -16.23
C GLY A 325 -29.31 17.29 -15.32
N ALA A 326 -28.63 17.19 -14.18
CA ALA A 326 -28.37 18.33 -13.31
C ALA A 326 -27.34 19.29 -13.93
N LYS A 327 -27.56 20.60 -13.79
CA LYS A 327 -26.59 21.63 -14.21
C LYS A 327 -25.38 21.62 -13.28
N SER A 328 -24.21 21.97 -13.82
CA SER A 328 -23.03 22.19 -12.99
C SER A 328 -23.28 23.33 -12.00
N LYS A 329 -22.70 23.21 -10.81
CA LYS A 329 -22.76 24.22 -9.76
C LYS A 329 -21.37 24.52 -9.24
N THR A 330 -21.10 25.79 -8.94
CA THR A 330 -19.82 26.19 -8.34
C THR A 330 -19.94 26.17 -6.82
N VAL A 331 -19.06 25.42 -6.16
CA VAL A 331 -18.96 25.33 -4.70
C VAL A 331 -17.63 25.95 -4.28
N VAL A 332 -17.67 26.81 -3.26
CA VAL A 332 -16.45 27.41 -2.68
C VAL A 332 -16.19 26.74 -1.34
N LEU A 333 -15.00 26.17 -1.18
CA LEU A 333 -14.56 25.52 0.05
C LEU A 333 -13.32 26.23 0.58
N THR A 334 -13.27 26.42 1.89
CA THR A 334 -12.06 26.88 2.59
C THR A 334 -11.26 25.63 2.98
N ARG A 335 -9.99 25.60 2.61
CA ARG A 335 -9.10 24.48 2.94
C ARG A 335 -8.80 24.47 4.44
N GLU A 336 -8.88 23.31 5.06
CA GLU A 336 -8.55 23.11 6.47
C GLU A 336 -7.50 22.01 6.61
N ARG A 337 -6.85 21.97 7.78
CA ARG A 337 -6.07 20.80 8.19
C ARG A 337 -7.05 19.73 8.67
N ILE A 338 -7.03 18.58 8.02
CA ILE A 338 -7.92 17.46 8.28
C ILE A 338 -7.10 16.32 8.88
N ARG A 339 -7.53 15.81 10.03
CA ARG A 339 -6.97 14.59 10.64
C ARG A 339 -7.71 13.37 10.10
N LEU A 340 -6.97 12.33 9.71
CA LEU A 340 -7.51 11.10 9.15
C LEU A 340 -7.83 10.10 10.28
N GLU A 341 -8.91 10.36 11.01
CA GLU A 341 -9.34 9.54 12.16
C GLU A 341 -9.58 8.07 11.81
N ASP A 342 -10.02 7.78 10.58
CA ASP A 342 -10.24 6.40 10.13
C ASP A 342 -8.95 5.56 10.08
N ARG A 343 -7.79 6.23 10.10
CA ARG A 343 -6.44 5.66 10.12
C ARG A 343 -5.74 5.75 11.48
N ALA A 344 -6.43 6.24 12.51
CA ALA A 344 -5.93 6.22 13.89
C ALA A 344 -6.22 4.87 14.57
N VAL A 345 -5.60 4.62 15.72
CA VAL A 345 -5.85 3.41 16.53
C VAL A 345 -7.33 3.26 16.89
N LYS A 346 -7.87 2.06 16.70
CA LYS A 346 -9.26 1.72 17.05
C LYS A 346 -9.28 0.77 18.24
N MET A 347 -10.13 1.06 19.21
CA MET A 347 -10.34 0.22 20.37
C MET A 347 -11.68 -0.51 20.26
N THR A 348 -11.66 -1.82 20.46
CA THR A 348 -12.87 -2.64 20.59
C THR A 348 -12.81 -3.51 21.84
N LEU A 349 -13.98 -3.90 22.36
CA LEU A 349 -14.09 -4.76 23.52
C LEU A 349 -14.70 -6.11 23.11
N LYS A 350 -14.01 -7.20 23.41
CA LYS A 350 -14.48 -8.58 23.20
C LYS A 350 -14.83 -9.18 24.56
N THR A 351 -15.95 -9.89 24.64
CA THR A 351 -16.41 -10.53 25.89
C THR A 351 -16.49 -12.04 25.70
N VAL A 352 -15.83 -12.79 26.57
CA VAL A 352 -15.87 -14.27 26.59
C VAL A 352 -16.34 -14.71 27.98
N GLY A 353 -17.58 -15.21 28.06
CA GLY A 353 -18.20 -15.50 29.36
C GLY A 353 -18.30 -14.24 30.24
N LYS A 354 -17.56 -14.22 31.35
CA LYS A 354 -17.47 -13.05 32.26
C LYS A 354 -16.22 -12.19 32.03
N LYS A 355 -15.33 -12.63 31.14
CA LYS A 355 -14.03 -12.01 30.88
C LYS A 355 -14.13 -10.98 29.78
N LYS A 356 -13.38 -9.89 29.93
CA LYS A 356 -13.34 -8.78 28.98
C LYS A 356 -11.92 -8.62 28.44
N VAL A 357 -11.80 -8.63 27.12
CA VAL A 357 -10.52 -8.44 26.41
C VAL A 357 -10.61 -7.15 25.60
N GLY A 358 -9.68 -6.23 25.85
CA GLY A 358 -9.53 -5.02 25.04
C GLY A 358 -8.68 -5.29 23.81
N VAL A 359 -9.14 -4.93 22.62
CA VAL A 359 -8.36 -5.05 21.37
C VAL A 359 -8.04 -3.65 20.86
N LEU A 360 -6.76 -3.37 20.68
CA LEU A 360 -6.23 -2.15 20.07
C LEU A 360 -5.72 -2.48 18.66
N ASP A 361 -6.50 -2.11 17.66
CA ASP A 361 -6.15 -2.20 16.24
C ASP A 361 -5.29 -1.00 15.85
N ILE A 362 -3.99 -1.25 15.64
CA ILE A 362 -3.00 -0.22 15.30
C ILE A 362 -2.62 -0.38 13.83
N PRO A 363 -3.13 0.50 12.94
CA PRO A 363 -2.86 0.39 11.49
C PRO A 363 -1.45 0.83 11.09
N GLY A 364 -0.75 1.61 11.93
CA GLY A 364 0.58 2.14 11.64
C GLY A 364 1.19 2.89 12.82
N PHE A 365 2.52 3.02 12.86
CA PHE A 365 3.25 3.80 13.87
C PHE A 365 3.36 5.28 13.46
N TYR A 366 2.21 5.95 13.38
CA TYR A 366 2.13 7.37 13.05
C TYR A 366 2.54 8.26 14.24
N VAL A 367 3.00 9.48 13.96
CA VAL A 367 3.40 10.43 15.00
C VAL A 367 2.17 10.82 15.84
N GLY A 368 2.22 10.56 17.15
CA GLY A 368 1.11 10.74 18.09
C GLY A 368 0.35 9.46 18.46
N LEU A 369 0.73 8.30 17.90
CA LEU A 369 0.12 7.00 18.23
C LEU A 369 0.13 6.73 19.74
N THR A 370 1.28 6.95 20.39
CA THR A 370 1.44 6.63 21.82
C THR A 370 0.41 7.36 22.70
N GLU A 371 0.12 8.63 22.41
CA GLU A 371 -0.86 9.42 23.17
C GLU A 371 -2.31 8.98 22.89
N ASP A 372 -2.60 8.60 21.63
CA ASP A 372 -3.91 8.03 21.29
C ASP A 372 -4.12 6.68 22.01
N VAL A 373 -3.11 5.81 22.01
CA VAL A 373 -3.14 4.50 22.70
C VAL A 373 -3.30 4.70 24.21
N LYS A 374 -2.55 5.61 24.82
CA LYS A 374 -2.68 5.96 26.24
C LYS A 374 -4.11 6.39 26.59
N THR A 375 -4.76 7.18 25.72
CA THR A 375 -6.17 7.56 25.88
C THR A 375 -7.10 6.35 25.82
N GLN A 376 -6.86 5.39 24.92
CA GLN A 376 -7.67 4.17 24.85
C GLN A 376 -7.40 3.21 26.02
N LEU A 377 -6.15 3.07 26.47
CA LEU A 377 -5.77 2.26 27.64
C LEU A 377 -6.50 2.74 28.90
N GLN A 378 -6.56 4.06 29.13
CA GLN A 378 -7.31 4.61 30.26
C GLN A 378 -8.79 4.24 30.22
N LYS A 379 -9.40 4.15 29.02
CA LYS A 379 -10.79 3.71 28.87
C LYS A 379 -10.93 2.21 29.15
N LEU A 380 -10.03 1.38 28.63
CA LEU A 380 -10.02 -0.06 28.86
C LEU A 380 -9.83 -0.40 30.35
N ILE A 381 -8.91 0.28 31.02
CA ILE A 381 -8.68 0.13 32.47
C ILE A 381 -9.94 0.49 33.25
N LYS A 382 -10.61 1.60 32.92
CA LYS A 382 -11.90 1.98 33.54
C LYS A 382 -13.02 0.94 33.30
N GLN A 383 -12.92 0.16 32.23
CA GLN A 383 -13.87 -0.90 31.90
C GLN A 383 -13.54 -2.25 32.58
N ASN A 384 -12.45 -2.32 33.34
CA ASN A 384 -11.92 -3.50 34.03
C ASN A 384 -11.72 -4.69 33.08
N VAL A 385 -10.90 -4.50 32.04
CA VAL A 385 -10.49 -5.60 31.16
C VAL A 385 -9.53 -6.55 31.86
N ASP A 386 -9.67 -7.85 31.59
CA ASP A 386 -8.81 -8.91 32.10
C ASP A 386 -7.48 -9.00 31.34
N SER A 387 -7.50 -8.71 30.04
CA SER A 387 -6.32 -8.71 29.16
C SER A 387 -6.45 -7.73 28.00
N ILE A 388 -5.33 -7.39 27.37
CA ILE A 388 -5.26 -6.52 26.20
C ILE A 388 -4.54 -7.23 25.05
N ILE A 389 -5.10 -7.09 23.84
CA ILE A 389 -4.48 -7.48 22.57
C ILE A 389 -4.06 -6.22 21.83
N ILE A 390 -2.79 -6.16 21.43
CA ILE A 390 -2.29 -5.21 20.44
C ILE A 390 -2.29 -5.91 19.09
N ASP A 391 -3.16 -5.50 18.18
CA ASP A 391 -3.24 -6.05 16.83
C ASP A 391 -2.36 -5.22 15.88
N LEU A 392 -1.28 -5.84 15.42
CA LEU A 392 -0.29 -5.29 14.49
C LEU A 392 -0.31 -6.00 13.14
N ARG A 393 -1.33 -6.82 12.86
CA ARG A 393 -1.48 -7.46 11.55
C ARG A 393 -1.56 -6.41 10.46
N THR A 394 -0.82 -6.62 9.37
CA THR A 394 -0.76 -5.69 8.23
C THR A 394 -0.22 -4.29 8.58
N ASN A 395 0.39 -4.11 9.77
CA ASN A 395 1.06 -2.89 10.15
C ASN A 395 2.51 -2.86 9.67
N GLY A 396 2.76 -2.15 8.57
CA GLY A 396 4.08 -2.00 7.94
C GLY A 396 5.10 -1.14 8.72
N GLY A 397 4.75 -0.65 9.91
CA GLY A 397 5.61 0.12 10.79
C GLY A 397 5.35 1.62 10.76
N GLY A 398 6.40 2.44 10.87
CA GLY A 398 6.31 3.89 10.96
C GLY A 398 7.47 4.49 11.75
N ALA A 399 7.19 5.51 12.56
CA ALA A 399 8.21 6.22 13.32
C ALA A 399 8.87 5.33 14.38
N LEU A 400 10.20 5.22 14.34
CA LEU A 400 11.00 4.50 15.34
C LEU A 400 10.73 5.01 16.77
N THR A 401 10.59 6.32 16.92
CA THR A 401 10.29 6.94 18.22
C THR A 401 8.98 6.45 18.82
N GLU A 402 7.96 6.21 17.98
CA GLU A 402 6.67 5.69 18.44
C GLU A 402 6.77 4.22 18.87
N ALA A 403 7.65 3.42 18.25
CA ALA A 403 7.89 2.05 18.72
C ALA A 403 8.50 2.04 20.12
N VAL A 404 9.46 2.95 20.38
CA VAL A 404 10.10 3.09 21.69
C VAL A 404 9.10 3.60 22.74
N SER A 405 8.39 4.68 22.46
CA SER A 405 7.44 5.27 23.41
C SER A 405 6.21 4.39 23.65
N LEU A 406 5.71 3.69 22.63
CA LEU A 406 4.62 2.72 22.80
C LEU A 406 5.05 1.54 23.66
N SER A 407 6.29 1.06 23.51
CA SER A 407 6.85 0.02 24.37
C SER A 407 6.90 0.47 25.84
N GLY A 408 7.27 1.74 26.08
CA GLY A 408 7.28 2.37 27.40
C GLY A 408 5.92 2.33 28.13
N LEU A 409 4.79 2.22 27.41
CA LEU A 409 3.48 2.07 28.07
C LEU A 409 3.35 0.76 28.86
N PHE A 410 4.17 -0.24 28.55
CA PHE A 410 4.08 -1.61 29.07
C PHE A 410 5.33 -2.07 29.84
N ILE A 411 6.46 -1.39 29.71
CA ILE A 411 7.73 -1.68 30.41
C ILE A 411 8.10 -0.51 31.33
N PRO A 412 8.78 -0.74 32.47
CA PRO A 412 9.09 0.33 33.42
C PRO A 412 10.18 1.27 32.91
N SER A 413 11.26 0.73 32.36
CA SER A 413 12.37 1.46 31.74
C SER A 413 13.34 0.45 31.12
N GLY A 414 14.22 0.94 30.25
CA GLY A 414 15.29 0.15 29.65
C GLY A 414 15.35 0.24 28.13
N PRO A 415 16.35 -0.40 27.51
CA PRO A 415 16.51 -0.39 26.06
C PRO A 415 15.32 -1.09 25.40
N VAL A 416 14.81 -0.54 24.30
CA VAL A 416 13.78 -1.16 23.46
C VAL A 416 14.41 -1.74 22.20
N VAL A 417 15.43 -1.06 21.67
CA VAL A 417 16.07 -1.41 20.41
C VAL A 417 17.50 -0.89 20.38
N GLN A 418 18.39 -1.65 19.74
CA GLN A 418 19.74 -1.19 19.43
C GLN A 418 19.82 -0.85 17.94
N VAL A 419 20.42 0.28 17.59
CA VAL A 419 20.63 0.69 16.19
C VAL A 419 22.13 0.84 15.91
N ARG A 420 22.58 0.26 14.80
CA ARG A 420 23.98 0.34 14.34
C ARG A 420 24.04 1.15 13.06
N ASP A 421 24.91 2.16 13.02
CA ASP A 421 25.17 2.94 11.80
C ASP A 421 26.20 2.27 10.87
N ASN A 422 26.44 2.90 9.72
CA ASN A 422 27.38 2.44 8.70
C ASN A 422 28.87 2.56 9.09
N ASN A 423 29.17 3.29 10.17
CA ASN A 423 30.49 3.43 10.77
C ASN A 423 30.71 2.46 11.94
N GLY A 424 29.73 1.57 12.20
CA GLY A 424 29.79 0.57 13.24
C GLY A 424 29.43 1.07 14.64
N LYS A 425 28.96 2.30 14.81
CA LYS A 425 28.53 2.83 16.10
C LYS A 425 27.16 2.28 16.47
N ILE A 426 27.04 1.75 17.68
CA ILE A 426 25.79 1.23 18.24
C ILE A 426 25.22 2.27 19.21
N ARG A 427 23.91 2.52 19.12
CA ARG A 427 23.14 3.34 20.04
C ARG A 427 21.94 2.53 20.52
N GLU A 428 21.63 2.61 21.80
CA GLU A 428 20.43 2.03 22.39
C GLU A 428 19.36 3.11 22.53
N ASP A 429 18.18 2.88 21.96
CA ASP A 429 17.02 3.74 22.17
C ASP A 429 16.14 3.10 23.26
N SER A 430 15.90 3.86 24.33
CA SER A 430 15.29 3.38 25.57
C SER A 430 14.05 4.21 25.92
N ASP A 431 13.13 3.59 26.66
CA ASP A 431 12.16 4.36 27.44
C ASP A 431 12.80 4.79 28.78
N THR A 432 12.52 6.03 29.19
CA THR A 432 13.18 6.68 30.33
C THR A 432 12.22 7.31 31.33
N ASP A 433 10.90 7.24 31.13
CA ASP A 433 9.95 7.98 31.96
C ASP A 433 9.57 7.24 33.26
N GLY A 434 9.76 5.91 33.31
CA GLY A 434 9.49 5.12 34.51
C GLY A 434 8.02 4.72 34.68
N ILE A 435 7.14 5.04 33.74
CA ILE A 435 5.68 5.00 33.92
C ILE A 435 5.04 3.87 33.10
N VAL A 436 4.69 2.79 33.80
CA VAL A 436 3.90 1.69 33.20
C VAL A 436 2.41 2.02 33.26
N TYR A 437 1.77 2.18 32.10
CA TYR A 437 0.34 2.47 31.98
C TYR A 437 -0.53 1.23 32.10
N TYR A 438 -0.04 0.07 31.67
CA TYR A 438 -0.77 -1.20 31.79
C TYR A 438 0.16 -2.33 32.22
N LYS A 439 -0.20 -2.99 33.33
CA LYS A 439 0.56 -4.09 33.94
C LYS A 439 -0.10 -5.47 33.79
N GLY A 440 -1.32 -5.53 33.25
CA GLY A 440 -2.03 -6.78 33.10
C GLY A 440 -1.53 -7.63 31.93
N PRO A 441 -2.14 -8.82 31.73
CA PRO A 441 -1.82 -9.75 30.65
C PRO A 441 -1.91 -9.08 29.29
N LEU A 442 -0.85 -9.23 28.49
CA LEU A 442 -0.70 -8.57 27.19
C LEU A 442 -0.40 -9.61 26.12
N VAL A 443 -1.11 -9.52 25.01
CA VAL A 443 -0.87 -10.34 23.82
C VAL A 443 -0.63 -9.41 22.63
N VAL A 444 0.34 -9.73 21.78
CA VAL A 444 0.62 -9.00 20.55
C VAL A 444 0.34 -9.93 19.37
N LEU A 445 -0.64 -9.54 18.55
CA LEU A 445 -1.06 -10.28 17.37
C LEU A 445 -0.35 -9.72 16.14
N VAL A 446 0.38 -10.57 15.42
CA VAL A 446 1.19 -10.20 14.25
C VAL A 446 0.91 -11.09 13.05
N ASP A 447 1.17 -10.60 11.84
CA ASP A 447 1.20 -11.40 10.63
C ASP A 447 2.48 -11.16 9.82
N ARG A 448 2.62 -11.83 8.69
CA ARG A 448 3.74 -11.65 7.75
C ARG A 448 3.96 -10.21 7.26
N PHE A 449 2.95 -9.35 7.38
CA PHE A 449 2.97 -7.96 6.90
C PHE A 449 3.27 -6.98 8.04
N SER A 450 3.27 -7.45 9.30
CA SER A 450 3.85 -6.73 10.42
C SER A 450 5.34 -6.49 10.16
N ALA A 451 5.76 -5.23 10.05
CA ALA A 451 7.13 -4.89 9.65
C ALA A 451 7.72 -3.73 10.47
N SER A 452 9.05 -3.66 10.52
CA SER A 452 9.81 -2.50 11.05
C SER A 452 9.45 -2.14 12.50
N ALA A 453 8.77 -1.02 12.73
CA ALA A 453 8.37 -0.57 14.07
C ALA A 453 7.49 -1.60 14.82
N SER A 454 6.62 -2.30 14.09
CA SER A 454 5.81 -3.40 14.63
C SER A 454 6.68 -4.53 15.16
N GLU A 455 7.75 -4.87 14.44
CA GLU A 455 8.69 -5.93 14.82
C GLU A 455 9.57 -5.49 16.00
N ILE A 456 9.95 -4.21 16.07
CA ILE A 456 10.65 -3.65 17.23
C ILE A 456 9.79 -3.78 18.49
N PHE A 457 8.53 -3.35 18.41
CA PHE A 457 7.60 -3.46 19.54
C PHE A 457 7.37 -4.92 19.95
N ALA A 458 7.02 -5.80 19.01
CA ALA A 458 6.80 -7.22 19.30
C ALA A 458 8.05 -7.90 19.86
N ALA A 459 9.23 -7.65 19.28
CA ALA A 459 10.48 -8.22 19.76
C ALA A 459 10.84 -7.72 21.16
N ALA A 460 10.64 -6.44 21.46
CA ALA A 460 10.86 -5.89 22.80
C ALA A 460 9.92 -6.55 23.81
N MET A 461 8.62 -6.62 23.52
CA MET A 461 7.67 -7.27 24.42
C MET A 461 8.00 -8.75 24.67
N GLN A 462 8.46 -9.46 23.63
CA GLN A 462 8.91 -10.85 23.75
C GLN A 462 10.20 -10.97 24.58
N ASP A 463 11.21 -10.16 24.30
CA ASP A 463 12.53 -10.23 24.95
C ASP A 463 12.52 -9.82 26.42
N TYR A 464 11.60 -8.93 26.80
CA TYR A 464 11.35 -8.58 28.21
C TYR A 464 10.52 -9.64 28.95
N GLY A 465 9.94 -10.61 28.25
CA GLY A 465 8.93 -11.51 28.81
C GLY A 465 7.70 -10.74 29.29
N ARG A 466 7.29 -9.70 28.54
CA ARG A 466 6.18 -8.80 28.90
C ARG A 466 4.86 -9.18 28.23
N ALA A 467 4.91 -9.73 27.01
CA ALA A 467 3.72 -10.12 26.28
C ALA A 467 3.95 -11.42 25.51
N LEU A 468 2.86 -12.15 25.30
CA LEU A 468 2.84 -13.30 24.41
C LEU A 468 2.65 -12.84 22.96
N ILE A 469 3.48 -13.32 22.04
CA ILE A 469 3.38 -13.03 20.61
C ILE A 469 2.61 -14.16 19.92
N VAL A 470 1.56 -13.80 19.18
CA VAL A 470 0.66 -14.76 18.50
C VAL A 470 0.53 -14.38 17.03
N GLY A 471 0.43 -15.36 16.13
CA GLY A 471 0.13 -15.12 14.71
C GLY A 471 1.10 -15.77 13.74
N GLU A 472 1.56 -15.05 12.72
CA GLU A 472 2.54 -15.54 11.74
C GLU A 472 3.94 -14.94 11.99
N PRO A 473 5.04 -15.59 11.56
CA PRO A 473 6.34 -14.92 11.47
C PRO A 473 6.25 -13.61 10.70
N THR A 474 6.83 -12.55 11.26
CA THR A 474 6.72 -11.19 10.71
C THR A 474 7.61 -10.97 9.48
N PHE A 475 7.50 -9.80 8.85
CA PHE A 475 8.10 -9.50 7.53
C PHE A 475 9.63 -9.64 7.49
N GLY A 476 10.33 -9.32 8.58
CA GLY A 476 11.78 -9.36 8.69
C GLY A 476 12.48 -8.08 8.27
N LYS A 477 11.85 -6.91 8.37
CA LYS A 477 12.46 -5.62 8.02
C LYS A 477 13.30 -5.13 9.20
N GLY A 478 14.62 -5.28 9.13
CA GLY A 478 15.58 -4.93 10.19
C GLY A 478 16.37 -3.64 9.95
N THR A 479 15.89 -2.75 9.08
CA THR A 479 16.59 -1.52 8.66
C THR A 479 15.81 -0.25 8.98
N VAL A 480 16.54 0.82 9.26
CA VAL A 480 16.00 2.17 9.50
C VAL A 480 16.38 3.08 8.34
N GLN A 481 15.37 3.67 7.72
CA GLN A 481 15.53 4.64 6.65
C GLN A 481 15.54 6.05 7.20
N GLN A 482 16.31 6.92 6.55
CA GLN A 482 16.28 8.35 6.78
C GLN A 482 15.55 9.05 5.64
N HIS A 483 14.55 9.86 5.98
CA HIS A 483 13.89 10.75 5.03
C HIS A 483 14.61 12.11 4.98
N ARG A 484 14.99 12.54 3.77
CA ARG A 484 15.65 13.83 3.53
C ARG A 484 15.10 14.53 2.29
N ALA A 485 14.64 15.76 2.48
CA ALA A 485 14.34 16.66 1.37
C ALA A 485 15.60 16.95 0.54
N LEU A 486 15.43 17.07 -0.78
CA LEU A 486 16.51 17.41 -1.70
C LEU A 486 16.69 18.92 -1.85
N ASN A 487 15.72 19.72 -1.39
CA ASN A 487 15.80 21.18 -1.32
C ASN A 487 16.99 21.62 -0.46
N ARG A 488 17.73 22.62 -0.94
CA ARG A 488 18.77 23.35 -0.21
C ARG A 488 18.33 24.79 0.01
N ILE A 489 18.82 25.39 1.09
CA ILE A 489 18.43 26.73 1.54
C ILE A 489 18.59 27.83 0.47
N TYR A 490 19.50 27.65 -0.49
CA TYR A 490 19.82 28.63 -1.52
C TYR A 490 19.07 28.39 -2.84
N ASP A 491 18.30 27.31 -2.99
CA ASP A 491 17.64 26.96 -4.26
C ASP A 491 16.63 28.05 -4.65
N GLN A 492 15.75 28.44 -3.73
CA GLN A 492 14.74 29.48 -3.97
C GLN A 492 15.36 30.85 -4.35
N MET A 493 16.59 31.12 -3.88
CA MET A 493 17.30 32.37 -4.17
C MET A 493 18.02 32.32 -5.51
N LEU A 494 18.69 31.21 -5.84
CA LEU A 494 19.52 31.09 -7.03
C LEU A 494 18.76 30.56 -8.26
N ARG A 495 17.64 29.88 -8.03
CA ARG A 495 16.77 29.25 -9.03
C ARG A 495 15.29 29.42 -8.65
N PRO A 496 14.78 30.67 -8.61
CA PRO A 496 13.40 30.95 -8.20
C PRO A 496 12.35 30.36 -9.15
N ASP A 497 12.75 29.97 -10.36
CA ASP A 497 11.95 29.33 -11.40
C ASP A 497 11.80 27.82 -11.23
N TRP A 498 12.59 27.18 -10.35
CA TRP A 498 12.50 25.75 -10.10
C TRP A 498 11.21 25.37 -9.36
N PRO A 499 10.64 24.19 -9.66
CA PRO A 499 9.58 23.63 -8.83
C PRO A 499 10.14 23.21 -7.47
N GLU A 500 9.24 22.92 -6.52
CA GLU A 500 9.65 22.21 -5.30
C GLU A 500 10.32 20.89 -5.67
N LEU A 501 11.42 20.56 -4.99
CA LEU A 501 12.13 19.31 -5.20
C LEU A 501 11.55 18.20 -4.32
N GLY A 502 11.74 16.96 -4.76
CA GLY A 502 11.37 15.78 -4.02
C GLY A 502 12.27 15.50 -2.81
N SER A 503 12.24 14.25 -2.38
CA SER A 503 13.01 13.74 -1.25
C SER A 503 13.59 12.37 -1.55
N VAL A 504 14.52 11.94 -0.71
CA VAL A 504 15.04 10.57 -0.71
C VAL A 504 14.75 9.91 0.62
N GLN A 505 14.53 8.61 0.55
CA GLN A 505 14.60 7.69 1.67
C GLN A 505 15.76 6.73 1.40
N TYR A 506 16.65 6.57 2.37
CA TYR A 506 17.78 5.66 2.25
C TYR A 506 18.12 5.05 3.58
N THR A 507 18.59 3.80 3.57
CA THR A 507 18.94 3.09 4.79
C THR A 507 20.20 3.70 5.41
N ILE A 508 20.11 4.08 6.68
CA ILE A 508 21.25 4.64 7.45
C ILE A 508 21.71 3.75 8.59
N GLN A 509 20.82 2.89 9.07
CA GLN A 509 21.06 2.05 10.23
C GLN A 509 20.38 0.69 10.07
N LYS A 510 20.92 -0.29 10.77
CA LYS A 510 20.30 -1.58 11.00
C LYS A 510 19.90 -1.67 12.47
N PHE A 511 18.73 -2.23 12.75
CA PHE A 511 18.27 -2.39 14.12
C PHE A 511 18.35 -3.85 14.59
N TYR A 512 18.53 -3.97 15.90
CA TYR A 512 18.75 -5.21 16.62
C TYR A 512 17.89 -5.22 17.87
N ARG A 513 17.46 -6.42 18.21
CA ARG A 513 16.78 -6.74 19.46
C ARG A 513 17.69 -6.43 20.64
N ILE A 514 17.08 -6.26 21.81
CA ILE A 514 17.82 -6.09 23.06
C ILE A 514 18.63 -7.33 23.42
N ASN A 515 18.23 -8.51 22.93
CA ASN A 515 18.98 -9.76 23.05
C ASN A 515 20.20 -9.87 22.11
N GLY A 516 20.41 -8.91 21.21
CA GLY A 516 21.53 -8.84 20.26
C GLY A 516 21.22 -9.35 18.84
N GLY A 517 20.16 -10.16 18.64
CA GLY A 517 19.77 -10.64 17.32
C GLY A 517 19.08 -9.59 16.45
N SER A 518 19.29 -9.57 15.13
CA SER A 518 18.50 -8.72 14.23
C SER A 518 17.19 -9.41 13.80
N THR A 519 16.16 -8.61 13.49
CA THR A 519 14.95 -9.07 12.78
C THR A 519 15.19 -9.19 11.27
N GLN A 520 16.27 -8.63 10.72
CA GLN A 520 16.53 -8.59 9.28
C GLN A 520 16.42 -10.00 8.64
N ARG A 521 15.55 -10.15 7.64
CA ARG A 521 15.22 -11.41 6.93
C ARG A 521 14.62 -12.56 7.77
N LYS A 522 14.48 -12.41 9.10
CA LYS A 522 13.95 -13.45 10.00
C LYS A 522 12.62 -13.08 10.65
N GLY A 523 12.42 -11.79 10.90
CA GLY A 523 11.31 -11.26 11.65
C GLY A 523 11.34 -11.64 13.13
N VAL A 524 10.17 -11.53 13.76
CA VAL A 524 9.82 -12.01 15.07
C VAL A 524 9.04 -13.29 14.88
N THR A 525 9.51 -14.38 15.49
CA THR A 525 8.79 -15.65 15.52
C THR A 525 7.78 -15.62 16.68
N PRO A 526 6.48 -15.81 16.42
CA PRO A 526 5.47 -15.87 17.47
C PRO A 526 5.72 -17.03 18.44
N ASP A 527 5.29 -16.84 19.68
CA ASP A 527 5.28 -17.89 20.72
C ASP A 527 4.21 -18.95 20.42
N ILE A 528 3.06 -18.53 19.87
CA ILE A 528 2.02 -19.40 19.31
C ILE A 528 1.80 -19.04 17.85
N ILE A 529 2.14 -19.98 16.96
CA ILE A 529 2.09 -19.78 15.51
C ILE A 529 0.73 -20.24 14.97
N MET A 530 0.03 -19.34 14.28
CA MET A 530 -1.23 -19.62 13.59
C MET A 530 -0.99 -20.41 12.28
N PRO A 531 -1.96 -21.22 11.81
CA PRO A 531 -1.74 -22.09 10.67
C PRO A 531 -1.78 -21.28 9.37
N THR A 532 -0.66 -21.26 8.64
CA THR A 532 -0.53 -20.50 7.40
C THR A 532 -0.07 -21.34 6.22
N GLY A 533 -0.54 -21.00 5.02
CA GLY A 533 -0.29 -21.77 3.80
C GLY A 533 0.90 -21.32 2.98
N ILE A 534 1.48 -20.18 3.34
CA ILE A 534 2.50 -19.50 2.56
C ILE A 534 3.78 -19.49 3.38
N ASP A 535 4.87 -19.86 2.72
CA ASP A 535 6.19 -19.92 3.33
C ASP A 535 6.77 -18.50 3.48
N PRO A 536 7.33 -18.11 4.65
CA PRO A 536 8.05 -16.84 4.82
C PRO A 536 9.19 -16.59 3.83
N VAL A 537 9.65 -17.60 3.08
CA VAL A 537 10.64 -17.43 2.01
C VAL A 537 10.01 -16.86 0.72
N GLU A 538 8.68 -16.91 0.59
CA GLU A 538 7.94 -16.44 -0.60
C GLU A 538 7.32 -15.06 -0.41
N THR A 539 7.34 -14.55 0.81
CA THR A 539 6.83 -13.24 1.18
C THR A 539 7.69 -12.68 2.30
N GLY A 540 8.03 -11.39 2.26
CA GLY A 540 8.84 -10.76 3.31
C GLY A 540 10.23 -10.35 2.83
N GLU A 541 11.00 -9.77 3.74
CA GLU A 541 12.31 -9.16 3.46
C GLU A 541 13.30 -10.15 2.84
N SER A 542 13.17 -11.43 3.14
CA SER A 542 14.09 -12.47 2.61
C SER A 542 13.94 -12.69 1.11
N PHE A 543 12.75 -12.37 0.55
CA PHE A 543 12.43 -12.50 -0.87
C PHE A 543 12.73 -11.22 -1.66
N GLU A 544 12.83 -10.08 -0.98
CA GLU A 544 13.09 -8.78 -1.61
C GLU A 544 14.49 -8.70 -2.23
N ASP A 545 14.55 -8.12 -3.43
CA ASP A 545 15.80 -7.89 -4.15
C ASP A 545 16.77 -7.07 -3.30
N ASN A 546 18.03 -7.51 -3.25
CA ASN A 546 19.11 -6.78 -2.58
C ASN A 546 18.89 -6.48 -1.09
N ALA A 547 17.96 -7.17 -0.41
CA ALA A 547 17.77 -7.03 1.03
C ALA A 547 19.09 -7.25 1.79
N LEU A 548 19.34 -6.51 2.86
CA LEU A 548 20.56 -6.70 3.65
C LEU A 548 20.57 -8.07 4.35
N PRO A 549 21.74 -8.72 4.52
CA PRO A 549 21.84 -10.03 5.20
C PRO A 549 21.48 -9.92 6.68
N TRP A 550 21.19 -11.05 7.34
CA TRP A 550 21.04 -11.09 8.81
C TRP A 550 22.41 -11.07 9.50
N ASP A 551 22.51 -10.42 10.67
CA ASP A 551 23.65 -10.48 11.59
C ASP A 551 23.19 -10.21 13.04
N SER A 552 24.15 -10.14 13.97
CA SER A 552 23.91 -9.89 15.40
C SER A 552 24.95 -8.94 15.99
N VAL A 553 24.60 -8.32 17.11
CA VAL A 553 25.48 -7.52 17.98
C VAL A 553 25.44 -8.06 19.41
N ASP A 554 26.23 -7.47 20.30
CA ASP A 554 26.18 -7.79 21.72
C ASP A 554 24.79 -7.50 22.31
N LYS A 555 24.44 -8.28 23.33
CA LYS A 555 23.20 -8.12 24.08
C LYS A 555 23.24 -6.81 24.89
N ALA A 556 22.17 -6.03 24.84
CA ALA A 556 22.00 -4.85 25.69
C ALA A 556 21.76 -5.27 27.15
N THR A 557 22.03 -4.36 28.10
CA THR A 557 21.78 -4.64 29.52
C THR A 557 20.31 -4.34 29.84
N TYR A 558 19.54 -5.37 30.20
CA TYR A 558 18.14 -5.23 30.61
C TYR A 558 17.72 -6.30 31.62
N THR A 559 16.61 -6.06 32.32
CA THR A 559 16.02 -6.97 33.31
C THR A 559 14.71 -7.52 32.78
N LEU A 560 14.50 -8.83 32.89
CA LEU A 560 13.24 -9.47 32.54
C LEU A 560 12.12 -9.02 33.49
N LEU A 561 10.93 -8.78 32.93
CA LEU A 561 9.74 -8.39 33.71
C LEU A 561 8.93 -9.61 34.15
N GLY A 562 8.98 -10.67 33.37
CA GLY A 562 8.28 -11.92 33.61
C GLY A 562 8.91 -13.05 32.81
N ASP A 563 8.33 -14.24 32.97
CA ASP A 563 8.69 -15.42 32.21
C ASP A 563 7.41 -16.06 31.65
N GLU A 564 6.89 -15.49 30.57
CA GLU A 564 5.73 -16.01 29.84
C GLU A 564 5.99 -17.41 29.26
N SER A 565 7.27 -17.79 29.10
CA SER A 565 7.64 -19.07 28.49
C SER A 565 7.12 -20.28 29.26
N ARG A 566 6.89 -20.13 30.57
CA ARG A 566 6.30 -21.17 31.42
C ARG A 566 4.84 -21.49 31.08
N TYR A 567 4.10 -20.55 30.50
CA TYR A 567 2.70 -20.75 30.13
C TYR A 567 2.54 -21.33 28.72
N ILE A 568 3.53 -21.14 27.83
CA ILE A 568 3.48 -21.55 26.43
C ILE A 568 3.04 -23.01 26.24
N PRO A 569 3.56 -24.02 26.97
CA PRO A 569 3.15 -25.41 26.76
C PRO A 569 1.66 -25.64 27.01
N THR A 570 1.10 -25.03 28.05
CA THR A 570 -0.33 -25.13 28.39
C THR A 570 -1.17 -24.40 27.36
N LEU A 571 -0.83 -23.13 27.07
CA LEU A 571 -1.55 -22.30 26.11
C LEU A 571 -1.56 -22.95 24.72
N LYS A 572 -0.43 -23.50 24.28
CA LYS A 572 -0.31 -24.17 22.98
C LYS A 572 -1.17 -25.42 22.90
N LYS A 573 -1.21 -26.23 23.97
CA LYS A 573 -2.07 -27.41 24.03
C LYS A 573 -3.55 -27.02 23.92
N ASP A 574 -3.98 -26.04 24.71
CA ASP A 574 -5.38 -25.60 24.73
C ASP A 574 -5.78 -24.98 23.38
N TYR A 575 -4.90 -24.18 22.78
CA TYR A 575 -5.00 -23.67 21.42
C TYR A 575 -5.17 -24.80 20.39
N GLU A 576 -4.28 -25.80 20.37
CA GLU A 576 -4.31 -26.92 19.41
C GLU A 576 -5.61 -27.73 19.53
N GLU A 577 -6.10 -27.95 20.76
CA GLU A 577 -7.36 -28.64 21.02
C GLU A 577 -8.58 -27.85 20.54
N ARG A 578 -8.55 -26.51 20.62
CA ARG A 578 -9.62 -25.63 20.13
C ARG A 578 -9.64 -25.58 18.61
N ILE A 579 -8.52 -25.27 17.97
CA ILE A 579 -8.49 -25.11 16.51
C ILE A 579 -8.76 -26.42 15.74
N ALA A 580 -8.51 -27.58 16.36
CA ALA A 580 -8.88 -28.88 15.78
C ALA A 580 -10.41 -29.05 15.65
N LYS A 581 -11.18 -28.42 16.54
CA LYS A 581 -12.65 -28.49 16.59
C LYS A 581 -13.32 -27.29 15.92
N ASP A 582 -12.60 -26.19 15.74
CA ASP A 582 -13.14 -24.97 15.17
C ASP A 582 -13.35 -25.09 13.65
N PRO A 583 -14.58 -24.87 13.13
CA PRO A 583 -14.86 -24.99 11.71
C PRO A 583 -14.13 -23.98 10.82
N GLU A 584 -13.84 -22.76 11.31
CA GLU A 584 -13.14 -21.75 10.52
C GLU A 584 -11.67 -22.13 10.34
N PHE A 585 -11.02 -22.65 11.38
CA PHE A 585 -9.67 -23.21 11.25
C PHE A 585 -9.64 -24.45 10.34
N GLN A 586 -10.66 -25.30 10.35
CA GLN A 586 -10.76 -26.41 9.39
C GLN A 586 -10.86 -25.91 7.93
N PHE A 587 -11.61 -24.82 7.67
CA PHE A 587 -11.65 -24.19 6.36
C PHE A 587 -10.28 -23.62 5.96
N ILE A 588 -9.57 -22.96 6.89
CA ILE A 588 -8.21 -22.47 6.65
C ILE A 588 -7.28 -23.63 6.28
N MET A 589 -7.29 -24.75 7.00
CA MET A 589 -6.45 -25.91 6.68
C MET A 589 -6.74 -26.49 5.28
N GLN A 590 -8.02 -26.50 4.87
CA GLN A 590 -8.40 -26.90 3.51
C GLN A 590 -7.87 -25.92 2.45
N ASP A 591 -7.95 -24.62 2.71
CA ASP A 591 -7.44 -23.59 1.81
C ASP A 591 -5.93 -23.65 1.68
N ILE A 592 -5.22 -23.93 2.78
CA ILE A 592 -3.77 -24.17 2.79
C ILE A 592 -3.43 -25.39 1.91
N ALA A 593 -4.13 -26.51 2.08
CA ALA A 593 -3.89 -27.71 1.28
C ALA A 593 -4.17 -27.45 -0.20
N ARG A 594 -5.26 -26.74 -0.52
CA ARG A 594 -5.63 -26.36 -1.88
C ARG A 594 -4.61 -25.41 -2.51
N TYR A 595 -4.14 -24.43 -1.75
CA TYR A 595 -3.10 -23.49 -2.19
C TYR A 595 -1.81 -24.25 -2.55
N LYS A 596 -1.33 -25.12 -1.65
CA LYS A 596 -0.11 -25.90 -1.86
C LYS A 596 -0.21 -26.83 -3.07
N ALA A 597 -1.37 -27.48 -3.27
CA ALA A 597 -1.60 -28.37 -4.41
C ALA A 597 -1.65 -27.65 -5.77
N ASN A 598 -1.99 -26.35 -5.79
CA ASN A 598 -2.16 -25.57 -7.01
C ASN A 598 -1.02 -24.58 -7.27
N LYS A 599 -0.04 -24.48 -6.37
CA LYS A 599 1.02 -23.48 -6.39
C LYS A 599 1.76 -23.40 -7.73
N ASP A 600 2.24 -24.53 -8.25
CA ASP A 600 3.00 -24.59 -9.50
C ASP A 600 2.16 -24.21 -10.73
N LYS A 601 0.84 -24.28 -10.62
CA LYS A 601 -0.09 -23.92 -11.71
C LYS A 601 -0.46 -22.45 -11.71
N ARG A 602 -0.07 -21.66 -10.69
CA ARG A 602 -0.46 -20.24 -10.57
C ARG A 602 0.24 -19.33 -11.58
N ALA A 603 1.40 -19.73 -12.10
CA ALA A 603 2.13 -18.97 -13.11
C ALA A 603 1.39 -18.92 -14.46
N THR A 604 0.50 -19.90 -14.73
CA THR A 604 -0.20 -20.05 -16.00
C THR A 604 -1.70 -20.13 -15.79
N ILE A 605 -2.48 -19.32 -16.50
CA ILE A 605 -3.93 -19.33 -16.44
C ILE A 605 -4.53 -19.87 -17.74
N SER A 606 -5.51 -20.76 -17.65
CA SER A 606 -6.26 -21.27 -18.81
C SER A 606 -7.06 -20.16 -19.50
N LEU A 607 -7.04 -20.16 -20.83
CA LEU A 607 -7.86 -19.31 -21.70
C LEU A 607 -9.12 -20.03 -22.24
N ASN A 608 -9.33 -21.28 -21.82
CA ASN A 608 -10.57 -22.03 -22.08
C ASN A 608 -11.72 -21.54 -21.19
N TYR A 609 -12.86 -21.18 -21.78
CA TYR A 609 -14.03 -20.66 -21.05
C TYR A 609 -14.66 -21.71 -20.13
N ALA A 610 -14.94 -22.91 -20.63
CA ALA A 610 -15.60 -23.96 -19.86
C ALA A 610 -14.76 -24.38 -18.64
N LYS A 611 -13.43 -24.43 -18.79
CA LYS A 611 -12.53 -24.71 -17.66
C LYS A 611 -12.58 -23.61 -16.61
N ARG A 612 -12.52 -22.34 -17.01
CA ARG A 612 -12.55 -21.20 -16.08
C ARG A 612 -13.92 -20.98 -15.43
N GLU A 613 -15.00 -21.22 -16.16
CA GLU A 613 -16.38 -21.20 -15.64
C GLU A 613 -16.55 -22.29 -14.58
N LYS A 614 -16.06 -23.51 -14.85
CA LYS A 614 -16.07 -24.61 -13.88
C LYS A 614 -15.28 -24.26 -12.63
N GLU A 615 -14.06 -23.77 -12.77
CA GLU A 615 -13.22 -23.34 -11.64
C GLU A 615 -13.91 -22.25 -10.80
N SER A 616 -14.49 -21.23 -11.45
CA SER A 616 -15.24 -20.16 -10.77
C SER A 616 -16.49 -20.68 -10.06
N SER A 617 -17.23 -21.59 -10.68
CA SER A 617 -18.45 -22.17 -10.11
C SER A 617 -18.14 -23.07 -8.91
N GLU A 618 -17.02 -23.81 -8.94
CA GLU A 618 -16.52 -24.58 -7.81
C GLU A 618 -16.10 -23.67 -6.65
N ASP A 619 -15.44 -22.54 -6.94
CA ASP A 619 -15.09 -21.52 -5.94
C ASP A 619 -16.32 -20.89 -5.28
N ASP A 620 -17.29 -20.48 -6.08
CA ASP A 620 -18.54 -19.90 -5.60
C ASP A 620 -19.36 -20.90 -4.77
N ALA A 621 -19.41 -22.17 -5.18
CA ALA A 621 -20.07 -23.23 -4.44
C ALA A 621 -19.40 -23.48 -3.08
N ILE A 622 -18.05 -23.51 -3.03
CA ILE A 622 -17.30 -23.63 -1.77
C ILE A 622 -17.59 -22.43 -0.87
N ARG A 623 -17.54 -21.21 -1.41
CA ARG A 623 -17.79 -19.99 -0.64
C ARG A 623 -19.22 -19.94 -0.09
N LEU A 624 -20.22 -20.23 -0.93
CA LEU A 624 -21.62 -20.26 -0.52
C LEU A 624 -21.87 -21.31 0.55
N LYS A 625 -21.29 -22.51 0.40
CA LYS A 625 -21.38 -23.58 1.39
C LYS A 625 -20.84 -23.10 2.74
N ARG A 626 -19.63 -22.51 2.77
CA ARG A 626 -19.01 -22.03 4.02
C ARG A 626 -19.83 -20.93 4.70
N ILE A 627 -20.36 -19.98 3.93
CA ILE A 627 -21.25 -18.94 4.45
C ILE A 627 -22.53 -19.57 5.03
N ASN A 628 -23.13 -20.52 4.33
CA ASN A 628 -24.33 -21.21 4.83
C ASN A 628 -24.06 -22.06 6.07
N ASP A 629 -22.90 -22.71 6.15
CA ASP A 629 -22.47 -23.44 7.34
C ASP A 629 -22.29 -22.48 8.54
N ARG A 630 -21.80 -21.25 8.32
CA ARG A 630 -21.73 -20.20 9.35
C ARG A 630 -23.12 -19.73 9.77
N LEU A 631 -23.97 -19.38 8.82
CA LEU A 631 -25.33 -18.89 9.09
C LEU A 631 -26.14 -19.93 9.88
N GLU A 632 -26.01 -21.22 9.54
CA GLU A 632 -26.64 -22.32 10.27
C GLU A 632 -26.14 -22.43 11.71
N ARG A 633 -24.82 -22.31 11.95
CA ARG A 633 -24.27 -22.27 13.31
C ARG A 633 -24.74 -21.05 14.12
N GLU A 634 -24.99 -19.92 13.45
CA GLU A 634 -25.53 -18.70 14.05
C GLU A 634 -27.07 -18.72 14.20
N GLY A 635 -27.75 -19.79 13.77
CA GLY A 635 -29.21 -19.88 13.80
C GLY A 635 -29.92 -18.95 12.80
N LYS A 636 -29.21 -18.47 11.78
CA LYS A 636 -29.72 -17.63 10.69
C LYS A 636 -30.13 -18.46 9.48
N SER A 637 -30.97 -17.88 8.63
CA SER A 637 -31.41 -18.51 7.38
C SER A 637 -30.28 -18.63 6.37
N LYS A 638 -30.19 -19.78 5.69
CA LYS A 638 -29.26 -20.01 4.57
C LYS A 638 -29.59 -19.11 3.39
N LEU A 639 -28.55 -18.67 2.69
CA LEU A 639 -28.63 -17.98 1.41
C LEU A 639 -28.78 -18.98 0.27
N LYS A 640 -29.54 -18.61 -0.77
CA LYS A 640 -29.70 -19.42 -1.98
C LYS A 640 -28.57 -19.20 -2.98
N SER A 641 -28.00 -18.00 -3.00
CA SER A 641 -26.89 -17.62 -3.87
C SER A 641 -25.97 -16.60 -3.17
N LEU A 642 -24.76 -16.43 -3.68
CA LEU A 642 -23.82 -15.41 -3.18
C LEU A 642 -24.30 -13.98 -3.45
N GLU A 643 -25.23 -13.77 -4.37
CA GLU A 643 -25.81 -12.46 -4.68
C GLU A 643 -26.71 -11.94 -3.54
N GLU A 644 -27.27 -12.85 -2.73
CA GLU A 644 -28.05 -12.49 -1.53
C GLU A 644 -27.16 -12.05 -0.36
N LEU A 645 -25.83 -12.19 -0.47
CA LEU A 645 -24.90 -11.77 0.58
C LEU A 645 -24.92 -10.24 0.72
N PRO A 646 -25.20 -9.70 1.92
CA PRO A 646 -25.15 -8.26 2.14
C PRO A 646 -23.77 -7.68 1.81
N LYS A 647 -23.74 -6.50 1.17
CA LYS A 647 -22.47 -5.84 0.82
C LYS A 647 -21.63 -5.43 2.02
N ASP A 648 -22.26 -5.30 3.19
CA ASP A 648 -21.65 -5.00 4.47
C ASP A 648 -21.39 -6.25 5.33
N TYR A 649 -21.49 -7.45 4.75
CA TYR A 649 -21.12 -8.70 5.41
C TYR A 649 -19.65 -8.63 5.86
N LYS A 650 -19.44 -8.84 7.16
CA LYS A 650 -18.10 -8.95 7.73
C LYS A 650 -17.73 -10.42 7.81
N GLU A 651 -16.63 -10.77 7.15
CA GLU A 651 -16.03 -12.09 7.29
C GLU A 651 -15.63 -12.32 8.75
N ALA A 652 -15.66 -13.59 9.17
CA ALA A 652 -15.16 -13.98 10.48
C ALA A 652 -13.65 -13.71 10.56
N ASP A 653 -13.16 -13.35 11.75
CA ASP A 653 -11.74 -13.16 12.02
C ASP A 653 -11.24 -14.26 12.98
N PRO A 654 -11.04 -15.50 12.49
CA PRO A 654 -10.72 -16.64 13.34
C PRO A 654 -9.40 -16.47 14.09
N TYR A 655 -8.44 -15.75 13.53
CA TYR A 655 -7.17 -15.48 14.20
C TYR A 655 -7.36 -14.54 15.38
N LEU A 656 -8.12 -13.45 15.22
CA LEU A 656 -8.41 -12.55 16.33
C LEU A 656 -9.26 -13.24 17.40
N ASP A 657 -10.29 -13.99 16.99
CA ASP A 657 -11.19 -14.64 17.94
C ASP A 657 -10.47 -15.75 18.74
N GLU A 658 -9.58 -16.53 18.13
CA GLU A 658 -8.72 -17.47 18.87
C GLU A 658 -7.69 -16.74 19.75
N THR A 659 -7.13 -15.62 19.28
CA THR A 659 -6.20 -14.82 20.10
C THR A 659 -6.89 -14.24 21.33
N VAL A 660 -8.19 -13.90 21.24
CA VAL A 660 -9.01 -13.50 22.39
C VAL A 660 -9.11 -14.64 23.40
N LEU A 661 -9.28 -15.89 22.96
CA LEU A 661 -9.30 -17.05 23.87
C LEU A 661 -7.93 -17.27 24.53
N ILE A 662 -6.84 -17.21 23.76
CA ILE A 662 -5.47 -17.27 24.29
C ILE A 662 -5.23 -16.18 25.33
N ALA A 663 -5.70 -14.95 25.09
CA ALA A 663 -5.56 -13.84 26.02
C ALA A 663 -6.39 -14.02 27.30
N VAL A 664 -7.50 -14.77 27.26
CA VAL A 664 -8.27 -15.15 28.44
C VAL A 664 -7.54 -16.23 29.24
N ASP A 665 -7.03 -17.27 28.56
CA ASP A 665 -6.28 -18.34 29.20
C ASP A 665 -5.03 -17.79 29.92
N LEU A 666 -4.30 -16.89 29.26
CA LEU A 666 -3.15 -16.21 29.85
C LEU A 666 -3.54 -15.44 31.12
N ALA A 667 -4.63 -14.68 31.07
CA ALA A 667 -5.12 -13.93 32.23
C ALA A 667 -5.53 -14.84 33.40
N ASP A 668 -6.07 -16.03 33.13
CA ASP A 668 -6.42 -16.98 34.17
C ASP A 668 -5.18 -17.68 34.76
N LEU A 669 -4.18 -18.02 33.94
CA LEU A 669 -2.91 -18.58 34.40
C LEU A 669 -2.13 -17.60 35.28
N GLU A 670 -1.96 -16.35 34.85
CA GLU A 670 -1.28 -15.32 35.65
C GLU A 670 -1.98 -15.07 36.98
N LYS A 671 -3.32 -15.03 36.98
CA LYS A 671 -4.10 -14.84 38.20
C LYS A 671 -3.95 -16.00 39.18
N ASN A 672 -3.90 -17.23 38.68
CA ASN A 672 -3.71 -18.42 39.50
C ASN A 672 -2.32 -18.43 40.15
N ASP A 673 -1.28 -18.04 39.41
CA ASP A 673 0.07 -17.91 39.95
C ASP A 673 0.19 -16.80 41.00
N ALA A 674 -0.43 -15.65 40.75
CA ALA A 674 -0.48 -14.56 41.73
C ALA A 674 -1.19 -15.00 43.03
N ALA A 675 -2.27 -15.78 42.93
CA ALA A 675 -2.97 -16.32 44.08
C ALA A 675 -2.11 -17.34 44.87
N GLN A 676 -1.35 -18.18 44.17
CA GLN A 676 -0.43 -19.14 44.80
C GLN A 676 0.77 -18.46 45.46
N ALA A 677 1.34 -17.41 44.87
CA ALA A 677 2.44 -16.65 45.46
C ALA A 677 2.04 -15.97 46.79
N VAL A 678 0.83 -15.42 46.88
CA VAL A 678 0.30 -14.80 48.11
C VAL A 678 0.00 -15.84 49.19
N ALA A 679 -0.35 -17.08 48.82
CA ALA A 679 -0.62 -18.16 49.79
C ALA A 679 0.65 -18.75 50.44
N VAL A 680 1.84 -18.48 49.91
CA VAL A 680 3.13 -19.05 50.35
C VAL A 680 3.93 -18.07 51.23
N GLU A 681 3.52 -16.82 51.40
CA GLU A 681 4.11 -15.94 52.43
C GLU A 681 3.77 -16.48 53.84
N PRO A 682 4.76 -16.92 54.64
CA PRO A 682 4.48 -17.36 55.99
C PRO A 682 4.03 -16.16 56.80
N VAL A 683 2.88 -16.31 57.46
CA VAL A 683 2.45 -15.46 58.57
C VAL A 683 3.67 -15.23 59.46
N LYS A 684 4.24 -14.03 59.42
CA LYS A 684 5.15 -13.56 60.46
C LYS A 684 4.33 -13.61 61.75
N LYS A 685 4.55 -14.65 62.54
CA LYS A 685 4.10 -14.71 63.92
C LYS A 685 4.89 -13.68 64.71
N ASP A 686 4.10 -12.77 65.28
CA ASP A 686 4.32 -11.84 66.39
C ASP A 686 5.28 -10.66 66.19
#